data_AF-A0A917TU95-F1
#
_entry.id   AF-A0A917TU95-F1
#
_cell.length_a   1.000
_cell.length_b   1.000
_cell.length_c   1.000
_cell.angle_alpha   90.00
_cell.angle_beta   90.00
_cell.angle_gamma   90.00
#
_symmetry.space_group_name_H-M   'P 1'
#
loop_
_entity.id
_entity.type
_entity.pdbx_description
1 polymer ?
#
loop_
_entity_poly.entity_id
_entity_poly.type
_entity_poly.pdbx_seq_one_letter_code
_entity_poly.pdbx_strand_id
1 'polypeptide(L)'
;MTALLAGALLLAPASAAVAAPTDPEALDAVAASPRGPADTDLPFGVGSDQRGRSADAPGRQPNQPAPSAKLPGKPRNDVIADAPVELTDASIAYNLIPYHDIPPALRDLQRSGRISVEIIGQSVLGRDLHLVVATAPMSDAGWKTWQQLSDLRFSDPQAALAKLRAGGYDNWRTPLFINNNIHGNEWEGTDASLQVLQELAFSTEPAIVDMLERHVIAFVVTNNPDGRVAATRANANGFDMNRDYITASQPEVRAVRAQLVRYSPLTMLDIHGYVNCTLIEPTTGPHGDNYEYDLYIKHALRNALAMEQAVLATGETRATCANPDGSRRNDIPFRDRTQGWDDWPPIFTPMYSMYHGAIGHTIEVPLNPRGNLTEAERHERTRINTAVAVASIKGNLGYATENRAQLLANHLEWFRRGVAGEPTRPIDDPLALSLARGDNAKTHLQGFPRAYVIPAGAEQRSATAAARVVQFMLDNDLEVHRAWRPFTLGGTHYAAGTYVVDMHQAKRGLASALLGVGRDVTNDFNAMYDISAWSHGHLWGATVQEMSESVILDAKALRPVTEARATGAVAPGKQANYGLVVDSVAGIQAVNRLLNDGVTVSRTADGTFVVPGDVAVVRPIAEAYGVEFVKLTPPQVRTATPVAKTRLGVAANGGEIFALRQMGFDPISVTQTAFNNGTLSFADFDALFVSTAAFNPLSLNTTQSAAFERWLADGGTVVGRGASGKQFNDRAGLLDVTIAAGRSDANGIVGVVNNPASPITGKALSTSFVDAPQYFTRVGAGVRVDQRLADEGFFLAGHWGGQEAAAGHAVVVSGEAKGAKVTLFGTEPLFRAHPEGLYPQVAAALW
;
A
#
# COMPACT_ATOMS: atom_id res chain seq x y z
N MET A 1 53.07 -13.41 -73.67
CA MET A 1 53.42 -12.22 -74.47
C MET A 1 53.20 -11.02 -73.55
N THR A 2 54.30 -10.38 -73.13
CA THR A 2 54.44 -8.98 -72.61
C THR A 2 53.49 -8.52 -71.47
N ALA A 3 53.95 -8.40 -70.21
CA ALA A 3 54.73 -7.26 -69.61
C ALA A 3 53.82 -6.05 -69.26
N LEU A 4 53.92 -5.30 -68.16
CA LEU A 4 54.76 -5.23 -66.95
C LEU A 4 54.22 -4.06 -66.06
N LEU A 5 54.67 -4.00 -64.78
CA LEU A 5 54.70 -2.86 -63.82
C LEU A 5 53.39 -2.39 -63.14
N ALA A 6 53.34 -1.91 -61.90
CA ALA A 6 54.14 -1.97 -60.66
C ALA A 6 53.45 -1.02 -59.65
N GLY A 7 53.56 -1.25 -58.34
CA GLY A 7 53.38 -0.22 -57.31
C GLY A 7 52.50 -0.61 -56.13
N ALA A 8 53.13 -0.98 -55.02
CA ALA A 8 52.52 -1.28 -53.73
C ALA A 8 52.22 -0.01 -52.92
N LEU A 9 51.17 -0.03 -52.09
CA LEU A 9 51.18 0.63 -50.77
C LEU A 9 50.12 -0.01 -49.85
N LEU A 10 50.56 -0.39 -48.64
CA LEU A 10 49.76 -0.94 -47.54
C LEU A 10 48.82 0.12 -46.96
N LEU A 11 47.57 -0.26 -46.63
CA LEU A 11 46.75 0.25 -45.51
C LEU A 11 45.52 -0.68 -45.31
N ALA A 12 45.09 -0.81 -44.05
CA ALA A 12 44.25 -1.87 -43.46
C ALA A 12 42.88 -2.14 -44.12
N PRO A 13 42.31 -3.36 -44.00
CA PRO A 13 40.98 -3.63 -44.51
C PRO A 13 39.89 -3.15 -43.55
N ALA A 14 39.10 -2.19 -44.02
CA ALA A 14 37.69 -2.09 -43.66
C ALA A 14 36.95 -3.28 -44.30
N SER A 15 36.30 -4.11 -43.49
CA SER A 15 35.41 -5.16 -44.01
C SER A 15 34.04 -4.57 -44.28
N ALA A 16 33.72 -4.51 -45.56
CA ALA A 16 32.41 -4.20 -46.11
C ALA A 16 31.38 -5.27 -45.70
N ALA A 17 30.16 -4.79 -45.47
CA ALA A 17 28.97 -5.55 -45.18
C ALA A 17 28.66 -6.58 -46.29
N VAL A 18 28.40 -7.81 -45.88
CA VAL A 18 27.67 -8.80 -46.67
C VAL A 18 26.30 -8.91 -46.03
N ALA A 19 25.26 -8.65 -46.83
CA ALA A 19 23.86 -8.65 -46.42
C ALA A 19 23.44 -10.03 -45.90
N ALA A 20 22.88 -10.04 -44.68
CA ALA A 20 22.21 -11.18 -44.09
C ALA A 20 20.76 -11.30 -44.63
N PRO A 21 20.16 -12.51 -44.64
CA PRO A 21 18.83 -12.74 -45.18
C PRO A 21 17.77 -11.98 -44.37
N THR A 22 16.69 -11.60 -45.05
CA THR A 22 15.53 -10.92 -44.47
C THR A 22 14.90 -11.75 -43.36
N ASP A 23 14.96 -11.21 -42.15
CA ASP A 23 14.33 -11.68 -40.92
C ASP A 23 12.82 -11.36 -40.94
N PRO A 24 11.90 -12.31 -40.65
CA PRO A 24 10.48 -12.04 -40.53
C PRO A 24 10.07 -11.56 -39.11
N GLU A 25 10.97 -10.89 -38.39
CA GLU A 25 10.67 -10.17 -37.15
C GLU A 25 10.90 -8.66 -37.32
N ALA A 26 9.95 -8.00 -37.98
CA ALA A 26 9.83 -6.56 -37.94
C ALA A 26 8.38 -6.19 -37.67
N LEU A 27 8.09 -5.92 -36.39
CA LEU A 27 7.19 -4.89 -35.84
C LEU A 27 6.55 -5.40 -34.54
N ASP A 28 7.30 -5.33 -33.44
CA ASP A 28 6.70 -4.94 -32.17
C ASP A 28 7.48 -3.75 -31.62
N ALA A 29 6.77 -2.64 -31.50
CA ALA A 29 7.28 -1.41 -30.95
C ALA A 29 7.73 -1.65 -29.51
N VAL A 30 8.85 -1.05 -29.14
CA VAL A 30 9.30 -0.87 -27.76
C VAL A 30 8.14 -0.23 -26.98
N ALA A 31 7.36 -1.05 -26.29
CA ALA A 31 6.31 -0.58 -25.41
C ALA A 31 6.97 0.15 -24.24
N ALA A 32 6.59 1.41 -24.04
CA ALA A 32 6.81 2.10 -22.79
C ALA A 32 6.31 1.22 -21.62
N SER A 33 7.00 1.28 -20.48
CA SER A 33 6.65 0.51 -19.28
C SER A 33 5.13 0.59 -19.00
N PRO A 34 4.45 -0.54 -18.76
CA PRO A 34 3.00 -0.59 -18.53
C PRO A 34 2.59 0.01 -17.18
N ARG A 35 3.54 0.41 -16.32
CA ARG A 35 3.24 1.06 -15.04
C ARG A 35 2.43 2.34 -15.29
N GLY A 36 1.29 2.48 -14.60
CA GLY A 36 0.67 3.80 -14.41
C GLY A 36 1.70 4.79 -13.84
N PRO A 37 1.51 6.12 -13.98
CA PRO A 37 2.50 7.09 -13.50
C PRO A 37 2.87 6.81 -12.03
N ALA A 38 4.10 6.36 -11.81
CA ALA A 38 4.60 5.98 -10.49
C ALA A 38 4.81 7.22 -9.62
N ASP A 39 4.51 7.10 -8.32
CA ASP A 39 4.71 8.13 -7.28
C ASP A 39 6.20 8.53 -7.07
N THR A 40 7.14 7.93 -7.78
CA THR A 40 8.58 8.03 -7.48
C THR A 40 9.23 9.33 -7.95
N ASP A 41 8.65 10.04 -8.92
CA ASP A 41 9.31 11.19 -9.58
C ASP A 41 8.59 12.54 -9.48
N LEU A 42 7.43 12.63 -8.82
CA LEU A 42 6.70 13.90 -8.70
C LEU A 42 7.13 14.68 -7.44
N PRO A 43 7.66 15.92 -7.57
CA PRO A 43 7.94 16.77 -6.43
C PRO A 43 6.65 17.18 -5.71
N PHE A 44 6.67 17.13 -4.38
CA PHE A 44 5.55 17.60 -3.54
C PHE A 44 5.40 19.12 -3.64
N GLY A 45 4.20 19.58 -3.99
CA GLY A 45 3.89 20.99 -4.28
C GLY A 45 2.66 21.54 -3.56
N VAL A 46 2.39 21.10 -2.31
CA VAL A 46 1.36 21.78 -1.49
C VAL A 46 1.99 23.00 -0.84
N GLY A 47 1.44 24.19 -1.11
CA GLY A 47 1.88 25.45 -0.51
C GLY A 47 1.92 25.39 1.01
N SER A 48 2.81 26.17 1.63
CA SER A 48 3.04 26.18 3.08
C SER A 48 1.78 26.38 3.93
N ASP A 49 0.76 26.99 3.34
CA ASP A 49 -0.40 27.57 4.00
C ASP A 49 -1.62 26.64 4.01
N GLN A 50 -1.54 25.50 3.29
CA GLN A 50 -2.60 24.47 3.26
C GLN A 50 -2.25 23.21 4.07
N ARG A 51 -1.24 23.31 4.95
CA ARG A 51 -0.85 22.20 5.83
C ARG A 51 -1.84 22.04 6.97
N GLY A 52 -2.74 21.06 6.84
CA GLY A 52 -3.57 20.59 7.95
C GLY A 52 -2.73 20.10 9.11
N ARG A 53 -3.08 20.53 10.32
CA ARG A 53 -2.54 20.01 11.59
C ARG A 53 -3.17 18.65 11.88
N SER A 54 -2.71 17.60 11.21
CA SER A 54 -2.97 16.23 11.66
C SER A 54 -1.66 15.46 11.80
N ALA A 55 -0.73 16.06 12.54
CA ALA A 55 0.29 15.33 13.28
C ALA A 55 -0.21 15.17 14.72
N ASP A 56 -1.33 14.46 14.90
CA ASP A 56 -1.63 13.93 16.23
C ASP A 56 -0.48 13.01 16.62
N ALA A 57 0.01 13.21 17.85
CA ALA A 57 1.28 12.72 18.36
C ALA A 57 1.69 11.33 17.85
N PRO A 58 2.95 11.12 17.42
CA PRO A 58 3.46 9.79 17.10
C PRO A 58 3.29 8.91 18.35
N GLY A 59 2.41 7.91 18.26
CA GLY A 59 1.97 7.06 19.37
C GLY A 59 0.47 7.09 19.68
N ARG A 60 -0.28 8.08 19.18
CA ARG A 60 -1.74 8.10 19.26
C ARG A 60 -2.27 7.95 17.84
N GLN A 61 -2.64 6.72 17.47
CA GLN A 61 -3.59 6.58 16.36
C GLN A 61 -4.80 7.47 16.73
N PRO A 62 -5.32 8.32 15.81
CA PRO A 62 -6.55 9.03 16.08
C PRO A 62 -7.54 8.00 16.59
N ASN A 63 -8.27 8.34 17.66
CA ASN A 63 -9.29 7.46 18.23
C ASN A 63 -10.06 6.87 17.05
N GLN A 64 -9.82 5.58 16.74
CA GLN A 64 -10.81 4.83 16.01
C GLN A 64 -12.10 5.11 16.78
N PRO A 65 -13.19 5.50 16.10
CA PRO A 65 -14.45 5.71 16.79
C PRO A 65 -14.65 4.48 17.68
N ALA A 66 -14.69 4.72 18.99
CA ALA A 66 -14.80 3.66 19.99
C ALA A 66 -15.88 2.69 19.49
N PRO A 67 -15.66 1.36 19.47
CA PRO A 67 -16.61 0.43 18.88
C PRO A 67 -18.01 0.74 19.40
N SER A 68 -18.81 1.40 18.56
CA SER A 68 -20.06 1.97 19.01
C SER A 68 -21.05 0.82 19.10
N ALA A 69 -21.56 0.60 20.31
CA ALA A 69 -22.81 -0.05 20.65
C ALA A 69 -23.36 -1.13 19.69
N LYS A 70 -23.39 -2.39 20.17
CA LYS A 70 -24.33 -3.48 19.82
C LYS A 70 -24.85 -3.46 18.37
N LEU A 71 -24.29 -4.33 17.53
CA LEU A 71 -24.61 -4.62 16.11
C LEU A 71 -23.84 -3.74 15.10
N PRO A 72 -22.57 -4.05 14.82
CA PRO A 72 -21.77 -3.28 13.86
C PRO A 72 -22.44 -3.17 12.49
N GLY A 73 -23.19 -4.16 12.03
CA GLY A 73 -23.85 -4.17 10.72
C GLY A 73 -24.98 -3.15 10.52
N LYS A 74 -25.57 -2.61 11.59
CA LYS A 74 -26.64 -1.61 11.47
C LYS A 74 -26.01 -0.24 11.14
N PRO A 75 -26.42 0.44 10.06
CA PRO A 75 -25.86 1.74 9.72
C PRO A 75 -26.24 2.78 10.77
N ARG A 76 -25.33 3.72 11.02
CA ARG A 76 -25.64 4.95 11.75
C ARG A 76 -26.34 5.92 10.79
N ASN A 77 -27.12 6.83 11.35
CA ASN A 77 -27.78 7.88 10.59
C ASN A 77 -27.35 9.22 11.19
N ASP A 78 -26.09 9.56 10.94
CA ASP A 78 -25.41 10.70 11.50
C ASP A 78 -26.02 12.02 10.98
N VAL A 79 -25.92 13.06 11.79
CA VAL A 79 -26.31 14.42 11.41
C VAL A 79 -25.16 15.03 10.62
N ILE A 80 -25.40 15.28 9.33
CA ILE A 80 -24.37 15.78 8.42
C ILE A 80 -24.33 17.31 8.45
N ALA A 81 -23.22 17.89 8.89
CA ALA A 81 -23.03 19.34 8.93
C ALA A 81 -22.73 19.90 7.53
N ASP A 82 -22.98 21.20 7.33
CA ASP A 82 -22.52 21.87 6.12
C ASP A 82 -20.99 22.00 6.13
N ALA A 83 -20.38 21.71 4.98
CA ALA A 83 -18.98 22.06 4.75
C ALA A 83 -18.88 23.53 4.30
N PRO A 84 -17.79 24.23 4.65
CA PRO A 84 -17.55 25.59 4.17
C PRO A 84 -17.57 25.66 2.64
N VAL A 85 -18.23 26.67 2.08
CA VAL A 85 -18.24 26.92 0.63
C VAL A 85 -16.81 27.23 0.16
N GLU A 86 -16.34 26.42 -0.79
CA GLU A 86 -15.00 26.54 -1.36
C GLU A 86 -15.12 26.76 -2.88
N LEU A 87 -15.13 28.02 -3.31
CA LEU A 87 -15.29 28.40 -4.72
C LEU A 87 -14.07 28.03 -5.58
N THR A 88 -12.97 27.62 -4.96
CA THR A 88 -11.76 27.12 -5.61
C THR A 88 -11.78 25.60 -5.81
N ASP A 89 -12.84 24.91 -5.40
CA ASP A 89 -13.01 23.48 -5.68
C ASP A 89 -12.95 23.24 -7.19
N ALA A 90 -11.96 22.46 -7.62
CA ALA A 90 -11.69 22.26 -9.02
C ALA A 90 -12.84 21.59 -9.79
N SER A 91 -13.69 20.81 -9.12
CA SER A 91 -14.84 20.14 -9.74
C SER A 91 -15.86 21.11 -10.36
N ILE A 92 -15.94 22.34 -9.83
CA ILE A 92 -16.86 23.39 -10.33
C ILE A 92 -16.60 23.69 -11.81
N ALA A 93 -15.33 23.79 -12.21
CA ALA A 93 -14.93 24.10 -13.59
C ALA A 93 -15.33 23.01 -14.60
N TYR A 94 -15.71 21.83 -14.10
CA TYR A 94 -16.09 20.66 -14.88
C TYR A 94 -17.60 20.36 -14.82
N ASN A 95 -18.41 21.27 -14.23
CA ASN A 95 -19.86 21.09 -14.04
C ASN A 95 -20.17 19.79 -13.27
N LEU A 96 -19.41 19.55 -12.21
CA LEU A 96 -19.55 18.44 -11.28
C LEU A 96 -19.85 18.99 -9.88
N ILE A 97 -20.41 18.16 -9.01
CA ILE A 97 -20.83 18.56 -7.66
C ILE A 97 -19.60 18.89 -6.80
N PRO A 98 -19.44 20.15 -6.31
CA PRO A 98 -18.36 20.48 -5.40
C PRO A 98 -18.53 19.82 -4.05
N TYR A 99 -17.43 19.62 -3.32
CA TYR A 99 -17.46 18.92 -2.04
C TYR A 99 -18.44 19.55 -1.05
N HIS A 100 -18.56 20.88 -1.04
CA HIS A 100 -19.47 21.59 -0.14
C HIS A 100 -20.97 21.36 -0.42
N ASP A 101 -21.31 20.90 -1.63
CA ASP A 101 -22.69 20.56 -2.01
C ASP A 101 -23.03 19.07 -1.75
N ILE A 102 -22.04 18.23 -1.41
CA ILE A 102 -22.28 16.83 -1.07
C ILE A 102 -23.08 16.71 0.25
N PRO A 103 -22.68 17.34 1.38
CA PRO A 103 -23.45 17.27 2.63
C PRO A 103 -24.94 17.62 2.52
N PRO A 104 -25.37 18.74 1.90
CA PRO A 104 -26.79 19.03 1.74
C PRO A 104 -27.52 17.99 0.88
N ALA A 105 -26.90 17.50 -0.21
CA ALA A 105 -27.48 16.45 -1.03
C ALA A 105 -27.74 15.16 -0.23
N LEU A 106 -26.79 14.76 0.64
CA LEU A 106 -26.93 13.59 1.49
C LEU A 106 -28.06 13.74 2.52
N ARG A 107 -28.24 14.93 3.10
CA ARG A 107 -29.36 15.21 4.02
C ARG A 107 -30.71 15.14 3.33
N ASP A 108 -30.80 15.57 2.08
CA ASP A 108 -32.05 15.46 1.31
C ASP A 108 -32.38 13.98 1.08
N LEU A 109 -31.40 13.13 0.75
CA LEU A 109 -31.58 11.68 0.60
C LEU A 109 -32.06 10.99 1.89
N GLN A 110 -31.58 11.42 3.06
CA GLN A 110 -31.98 10.87 4.38
C GLN A 110 -33.48 11.01 4.65
N ARG A 111 -34.20 11.94 3.98
CA ARG A 111 -35.66 12.11 4.15
C ARG A 111 -36.49 10.94 3.65
N SER A 112 -35.91 10.05 2.84
CA SER A 112 -36.59 8.87 2.29
C SER A 112 -36.93 7.79 3.32
N GLY A 113 -36.20 7.73 4.44
CA GLY A 113 -36.26 6.60 5.39
C GLY A 113 -35.63 5.30 4.86
N ARG A 114 -35.07 5.30 3.64
CA ARG A 114 -34.33 4.17 3.02
C ARG A 114 -32.82 4.40 2.99
N ILE A 115 -32.40 5.64 3.21
CA ILE A 115 -31.00 6.07 3.20
C ILE A 115 -30.55 6.42 4.62
N SER A 116 -29.42 5.85 5.01
CA SER A 116 -28.66 6.23 6.21
C SER A 116 -27.29 6.77 5.80
N VAL A 117 -26.77 7.77 6.50
CA VAL A 117 -25.45 8.35 6.21
C VAL A 117 -24.58 8.29 7.46
N GLU A 118 -23.32 7.90 7.30
CA GLU A 118 -22.32 7.88 8.37
C GLU A 118 -21.11 8.70 8.00
N ILE A 119 -20.54 9.41 8.97
CA ILE A 119 -19.18 9.94 8.88
C ILE A 119 -18.24 8.84 9.35
N ILE A 120 -17.52 8.22 8.41
CA ILE A 120 -16.67 7.05 8.68
C ILE A 120 -15.21 7.43 8.99
N GLY A 121 -14.85 8.69 8.81
CA GLY A 121 -13.52 9.23 9.08
C GLY A 121 -13.37 10.62 8.51
N GLN A 122 -12.16 11.17 8.60
CA GLN A 122 -11.79 12.44 7.99
C GLN A 122 -10.53 12.26 7.15
N SER A 123 -10.42 13.06 6.09
CA SER A 123 -9.23 13.15 5.25
C SER A 123 -8.07 13.78 5.99
N VAL A 124 -6.89 13.78 5.37
CA VAL A 124 -5.69 14.45 5.91
C VAL A 124 -5.94 15.94 6.25
N LEU A 125 -6.74 16.65 5.46
CA LEU A 125 -7.10 18.05 5.72
C LEU A 125 -8.40 18.22 6.53
N GLY A 126 -8.97 17.13 7.06
CA GLY A 126 -10.12 17.17 7.97
C GLY A 126 -11.49 17.21 7.29
N ARG A 127 -11.60 16.84 6.01
CA ARG A 127 -12.90 16.72 5.31
C ARG A 127 -13.55 15.38 5.66
N ASP A 128 -14.84 15.39 5.98
CA ASP A 128 -15.60 14.19 6.31
C ASP A 128 -15.69 13.21 5.13
N LEU A 129 -15.45 11.93 5.41
CA LEU A 129 -15.71 10.82 4.50
C LEU A 129 -17.10 10.27 4.79
N HIS A 130 -17.95 10.28 3.77
CA HIS A 130 -19.35 9.89 3.89
C HIS A 130 -19.58 8.48 3.34
N LEU A 131 -20.08 7.60 4.21
CA LEU A 131 -20.68 6.32 3.83
C LEU A 131 -22.20 6.47 3.77
N VAL A 132 -22.81 6.11 2.66
CA VAL A 132 -24.26 6.11 2.48
C VAL A 132 -24.74 4.67 2.35
N VAL A 133 -25.71 4.28 3.16
CA VAL A 133 -26.29 2.93 3.14
C VAL A 133 -27.74 3.00 2.68
N ALA A 134 -28.02 2.36 1.56
CA ALA A 134 -29.35 2.22 0.98
C ALA A 134 -29.90 0.81 1.23
N THR A 135 -31.04 0.73 1.92
CA THR A 135 -31.78 -0.53 2.13
C THR A 135 -33.22 -0.21 2.52
N ALA A 136 -34.15 -1.15 2.31
CA ALA A 136 -35.50 -0.99 2.85
C ALA A 136 -35.44 -0.87 4.38
N PRO A 137 -36.42 -0.26 5.07
CA PRO A 137 -36.41 -0.24 6.53
C PRO A 137 -36.27 -1.65 7.13
N MET A 138 -35.48 -1.78 8.19
CA MET A 138 -35.25 -3.04 8.91
C MET A 138 -35.30 -2.76 10.42
N SER A 139 -36.02 -3.60 11.16
CA SER A 139 -36.13 -3.50 12.62
C SER A 139 -34.82 -3.86 13.32
N ASP A 140 -34.66 -3.46 14.58
CA ASP A 140 -33.49 -3.83 15.39
C ASP A 140 -33.30 -5.35 15.52
N ALA A 141 -34.40 -6.10 15.60
CA ALA A 141 -34.36 -7.57 15.58
C ALA A 141 -33.91 -8.12 14.21
N GLY A 142 -34.32 -7.46 13.12
CA GLY A 142 -33.83 -7.74 11.78
C GLY A 142 -32.32 -7.54 11.67
N TRP A 143 -31.81 -6.39 12.10
CA TRP A 143 -30.37 -6.10 12.11
C TRP A 143 -29.58 -7.06 13.00
N LYS A 144 -30.15 -7.49 14.13
CA LYS A 144 -29.54 -8.52 14.99
C LYS A 144 -29.40 -9.85 14.26
N THR A 145 -30.44 -10.27 13.56
CA THR A 145 -30.44 -11.49 12.75
C THR A 145 -29.47 -11.37 11.58
N TRP A 146 -29.43 -10.19 10.94
CA TRP A 146 -28.50 -9.86 9.87
C TRP A 146 -27.05 -10.02 10.32
N GLN A 147 -26.70 -9.47 11.49
CA GLN A 147 -25.36 -9.58 12.06
C GLN A 147 -25.00 -11.04 12.37
N GLN A 148 -25.88 -11.76 13.07
CA GLN A 148 -25.64 -13.16 13.41
C GLN A 148 -25.38 -14.03 12.18
N LEU A 149 -26.12 -13.80 11.10
CA LEU A 149 -25.93 -14.49 9.84
C LEU A 149 -24.67 -14.03 9.10
N SER A 150 -24.26 -12.77 9.26
CA SER A 150 -22.99 -12.26 8.73
C SER A 150 -21.80 -12.92 9.44
N ASP A 151 -21.79 -12.94 10.78
CA ASP A 151 -20.73 -13.51 11.61
C ASP A 151 -20.57 -15.02 11.36
N LEU A 152 -21.69 -15.73 11.16
CA LEU A 152 -21.69 -17.17 10.88
C LEU A 152 -20.91 -17.51 9.59
N ARG A 153 -20.89 -16.61 8.60
CA ARG A 153 -20.19 -16.86 7.32
C ARG A 153 -18.70 -17.09 7.50
N PHE A 154 -18.09 -16.49 8.52
CA PHE A 154 -16.65 -16.58 8.78
C PHE A 154 -16.34 -17.54 9.92
N SER A 155 -17.11 -17.48 11.01
CA SER A 155 -16.87 -18.29 12.20
C SER A 155 -17.19 -19.77 12.00
N ASP A 156 -18.20 -20.11 11.18
CA ASP A 156 -18.52 -21.48 10.79
C ASP A 156 -19.17 -21.51 9.39
N PRO A 157 -18.37 -21.38 8.32
CA PRO A 157 -18.86 -21.40 6.94
C PRO A 157 -19.57 -22.71 6.57
N GLN A 158 -19.26 -23.84 7.22
CA GLN A 158 -19.96 -25.10 6.99
C GLN A 158 -21.39 -25.04 7.52
N ALA A 159 -21.59 -24.53 8.74
CA ALA A 159 -22.91 -24.28 9.28
C ALA A 159 -23.66 -23.21 8.48
N ALA A 160 -22.98 -22.16 8.00
CA ALA A 160 -23.57 -21.17 7.11
C ALA A 160 -24.10 -21.80 5.81
N LEU A 161 -23.32 -22.68 5.17
CA LEU A 161 -23.75 -23.41 3.96
C LEU A 161 -24.95 -24.33 4.23
N ALA A 162 -24.95 -25.06 5.36
CA ALA A 162 -26.09 -25.88 5.74
C ALA A 162 -27.35 -25.02 5.95
N LYS A 163 -27.19 -23.85 6.59
CA LYS A 163 -28.27 -22.90 6.82
C LYS A 163 -28.79 -22.28 5.52
N LEU A 164 -27.91 -21.97 4.56
CA LEU A 164 -28.28 -21.52 3.21
C LEU A 164 -29.14 -22.57 2.50
N ARG A 165 -28.72 -23.85 2.50
CA ARG A 165 -29.48 -24.96 1.89
C ARG A 165 -30.85 -25.17 2.51
N ALA A 166 -31.00 -24.82 3.78
CA ALA A 166 -32.27 -24.89 4.52
C ALA A 166 -33.15 -23.62 4.38
N GLY A 167 -32.78 -22.66 3.52
CA GLY A 167 -33.53 -21.40 3.34
C GLY A 167 -33.29 -20.35 4.44
N GLY A 168 -32.34 -20.57 5.35
CA GLY A 168 -32.07 -19.66 6.47
C GLY A 168 -31.45 -18.31 6.08
N TYR A 169 -31.09 -18.13 4.82
CA TYR A 169 -30.62 -16.87 4.23
C TYR A 169 -31.63 -16.23 3.26
N ASP A 170 -32.84 -16.78 3.09
CA ASP A 170 -33.81 -16.28 2.10
C ASP A 170 -34.15 -14.81 2.30
N ASN A 171 -34.30 -14.39 3.57
CA ASN A 171 -34.59 -13.01 3.96
C ASN A 171 -33.35 -12.21 4.41
N TRP A 172 -32.14 -12.76 4.27
CA TRP A 172 -30.91 -12.07 4.68
C TRP A 172 -30.46 -11.08 3.61
N ARG A 173 -30.47 -9.78 3.91
CA ARG A 173 -30.11 -8.79 2.88
C ARG A 173 -28.62 -8.81 2.57
N THR A 174 -28.22 -9.07 1.34
CA THR A 174 -26.79 -9.23 1.01
C THR A 174 -26.09 -7.87 0.90
N PRO A 175 -24.87 -7.73 1.45
CA PRO A 175 -24.10 -6.50 1.36
C PRO A 175 -23.48 -6.30 -0.02
N LEU A 176 -23.62 -5.11 -0.60
CA LEU A 176 -22.98 -4.67 -1.84
C LEU A 176 -22.22 -3.35 -1.56
N PHE A 177 -21.09 -3.11 -2.24
CA PHE A 177 -20.22 -1.97 -1.94
C PHE A 177 -19.79 -1.22 -3.20
N ILE A 178 -19.89 0.11 -3.18
CA ILE A 178 -19.45 1.01 -4.24
C ILE A 178 -18.51 2.05 -3.60
N ASN A 179 -17.29 2.15 -4.12
CA ASN A 179 -16.30 3.15 -3.77
C ASN A 179 -16.10 4.12 -4.93
N ASN A 180 -15.92 5.41 -4.61
CA ASN A 180 -15.81 6.45 -5.62
C ASN A 180 -14.74 7.45 -5.27
N ASN A 181 -14.11 8.00 -6.32
CA ASN A 181 -13.24 9.16 -6.22
C ASN A 181 -12.08 8.92 -5.23
N ILE A 182 -11.49 7.72 -5.27
CA ILE A 182 -10.25 7.37 -4.57
C ILE A 182 -9.05 8.14 -5.15
N HIS A 183 -9.07 8.38 -6.45
CA HIS A 183 -8.25 9.41 -7.06
C HIS A 183 -9.05 10.70 -7.13
N GLY A 184 -8.55 11.74 -6.48
CA GLY A 184 -9.32 12.97 -6.31
C GLY A 184 -9.70 13.64 -7.62
N ASN A 185 -8.83 13.55 -8.62
CA ASN A 185 -9.05 14.12 -9.95
C ASN A 185 -9.93 13.25 -10.88
N GLU A 186 -10.52 12.16 -10.39
CA GLU A 186 -11.46 11.29 -11.11
C GLU A 186 -12.82 11.43 -10.43
N TRP A 187 -13.61 12.42 -10.86
CA TRP A 187 -14.72 12.95 -10.07
C TRP A 187 -16.05 12.21 -10.27
N GLU A 188 -16.28 11.66 -11.45
CA GLU A 188 -17.62 11.30 -11.96
C GLU A 188 -18.30 10.16 -11.19
N GLY A 189 -17.54 9.29 -10.51
CA GLY A 189 -18.09 8.26 -9.65
C GLY A 189 -18.94 8.83 -8.50
N THR A 190 -18.53 9.98 -7.92
CA THR A 190 -19.28 10.66 -6.86
C THR A 190 -20.65 11.11 -7.37
N ASP A 191 -20.68 11.82 -8.48
CA ASP A 191 -21.88 12.36 -9.09
C ASP A 191 -22.82 11.23 -9.56
N ALA A 192 -22.26 10.17 -10.16
CA ALA A 192 -23.01 8.98 -10.54
C ALA A 192 -23.64 8.28 -9.33
N SER A 193 -22.89 8.17 -8.23
CA SER A 193 -23.40 7.58 -6.99
C SER A 193 -24.54 8.39 -6.38
N LEU A 194 -24.47 9.72 -6.40
CA LEU A 194 -25.56 10.57 -5.93
C LEU A 194 -26.82 10.42 -6.81
N GLN A 195 -26.66 10.27 -8.13
CA GLN A 195 -27.80 10.00 -9.04
C GLN A 195 -28.45 8.64 -8.75
N VAL A 196 -27.66 7.59 -8.58
CA VAL A 196 -28.18 6.25 -8.24
C VAL A 196 -28.85 6.27 -6.86
N LEU A 197 -28.22 6.92 -5.87
CA LEU A 197 -28.79 7.05 -4.53
C LEU A 197 -30.13 7.80 -4.54
N GLN A 198 -30.30 8.82 -5.37
CA GLN A 198 -31.57 9.52 -5.55
C GLN A 198 -32.69 8.57 -6.03
N GLU A 199 -32.38 7.68 -6.97
CA GLU A 199 -33.32 6.66 -7.44
C GLU A 199 -33.65 5.64 -6.35
N LEU A 200 -32.64 5.11 -5.65
CA LEU A 200 -32.84 4.18 -4.54
C LEU A 200 -33.67 4.80 -3.40
N ALA A 201 -33.45 6.09 -3.11
CA ALA A 201 -34.14 6.81 -2.05
C ALA A 201 -35.64 6.99 -2.35
N PHE A 202 -36.00 7.38 -3.57
CA PHE A 202 -37.34 7.92 -3.84
C PHE A 202 -38.15 7.14 -4.88
N SER A 203 -37.55 6.21 -5.62
CA SER A 203 -38.28 5.43 -6.62
C SER A 203 -39.31 4.50 -5.97
N THR A 204 -40.46 4.38 -6.63
CA THR A 204 -41.52 3.41 -6.30
C THR A 204 -41.56 2.24 -7.28
N GLU A 205 -40.60 2.17 -8.21
CA GLU A 205 -40.52 1.07 -9.18
C GLU A 205 -40.35 -0.27 -8.44
N PRO A 206 -41.18 -1.29 -8.75
CA PRO A 206 -41.16 -2.57 -8.03
C PRO A 206 -39.78 -3.23 -8.00
N ALA A 207 -39.00 -3.11 -9.08
CA ALA A 207 -37.66 -3.67 -9.16
C ALA A 207 -36.67 -3.01 -8.18
N ILE A 208 -36.78 -1.69 -7.97
CA ILE A 208 -35.92 -0.96 -7.02
C ILE A 208 -36.32 -1.30 -5.57
N VAL A 209 -37.61 -1.40 -5.29
CA VAL A 209 -38.10 -1.80 -3.96
C VAL A 209 -37.66 -3.23 -3.62
N ASP A 210 -37.84 -4.18 -4.55
CA ASP A 210 -37.39 -5.57 -4.37
C ASP A 210 -35.86 -5.65 -4.17
N MET A 211 -35.08 -4.88 -4.93
CA MET A 211 -33.62 -4.78 -4.72
C MET A 211 -33.28 -4.32 -3.30
N LEU A 212 -33.93 -3.27 -2.79
CA LEU A 212 -33.70 -2.75 -1.43
C LEU A 212 -34.20 -3.68 -0.33
N GLU A 213 -35.16 -4.56 -0.62
CA GLU A 213 -35.61 -5.63 0.29
C GLU A 213 -34.64 -6.80 0.34
N ARG A 214 -33.79 -6.97 -0.69
CA ARG A 214 -32.81 -8.05 -0.84
C ARG A 214 -31.37 -7.66 -0.49
N HIS A 215 -31.07 -6.36 -0.45
CA HIS A 215 -29.70 -5.86 -0.32
C HIS A 215 -29.53 -4.79 0.76
N VAL A 216 -28.30 -4.72 1.28
CA VAL A 216 -27.74 -3.57 2.00
C VAL A 216 -26.65 -2.99 1.10
N ILE A 217 -26.89 -1.82 0.52
CA ILE A 217 -26.00 -1.26 -0.51
C ILE A 217 -25.24 -0.08 0.09
N ALA A 218 -23.93 -0.20 0.20
CA ALA A 218 -23.06 0.80 0.79
C ALA A 218 -22.29 1.58 -0.30
N PHE A 219 -22.29 2.90 -0.20
CA PHE A 219 -21.58 3.82 -1.08
C PHE A 219 -20.61 4.68 -0.28
N VAL A 220 -19.33 4.61 -0.59
CA VAL A 220 -18.38 5.67 -0.22
C VAL A 220 -18.47 6.74 -1.30
N VAL A 221 -19.03 7.90 -0.94
CA VAL A 221 -19.39 8.95 -1.92
C VAL A 221 -18.15 9.65 -2.48
N THR A 222 -17.18 9.93 -1.61
CA THR A 222 -15.85 10.42 -2.00
C THR A 222 -14.82 9.85 -1.02
N ASN A 223 -13.88 9.07 -1.55
CA ASN A 223 -12.78 8.50 -0.77
C ASN A 223 -11.65 9.54 -0.62
N ASN A 224 -11.41 10.41 -1.60
CA ASN A 224 -10.36 11.43 -1.60
C ASN A 224 -10.91 12.86 -1.72
N PRO A 225 -11.63 13.38 -0.71
CA PRO A 225 -12.20 14.72 -0.80
C PRO A 225 -11.13 15.81 -0.91
N ASP A 226 -9.93 15.60 -0.36
CA ASP A 226 -8.82 16.57 -0.47
C ASP A 226 -8.31 16.66 -1.90
N GLY A 227 -8.01 15.51 -2.52
CA GLY A 227 -7.60 15.48 -3.92
C GLY A 227 -8.71 15.93 -4.87
N ARG A 228 -9.98 15.70 -4.51
CA ARG A 228 -11.16 16.16 -5.27
C ARG A 228 -11.16 17.66 -5.45
N VAL A 229 -11.04 18.37 -4.33
CA VAL A 229 -11.00 19.84 -4.29
C VAL A 229 -9.77 20.35 -5.02
N ALA A 230 -8.60 19.70 -4.84
CA ALA A 230 -7.33 20.14 -5.39
C ALA A 230 -7.05 19.70 -6.85
N ALA A 231 -7.93 18.89 -7.46
CA ALA A 231 -7.68 18.20 -8.72
C ALA A 231 -6.39 17.35 -8.74
N THR A 232 -6.04 16.71 -7.64
CA THR A 232 -4.90 15.79 -7.55
C THR A 232 -5.35 14.34 -7.50
N ARG A 233 -4.57 13.45 -8.12
CA ARG A 233 -4.79 12.00 -8.01
C ARG A 233 -4.59 11.54 -6.57
N ALA A 234 -3.44 11.91 -6.00
CA ALA A 234 -3.05 11.59 -4.64
C ALA A 234 -3.87 12.36 -3.59
N ASN A 235 -3.89 11.86 -2.34
CA ASN A 235 -4.41 12.60 -1.19
C ASN A 235 -3.44 13.74 -0.76
N ALA A 236 -3.76 14.47 0.30
CA ALA A 236 -2.93 15.61 0.73
C ALA A 236 -1.54 15.23 1.30
N ASN A 237 -1.30 13.95 1.60
CA ASN A 237 0.04 13.43 1.92
C ASN A 237 0.84 13.02 0.67
N GLY A 238 0.25 13.08 -0.52
CA GLY A 238 0.91 12.68 -1.77
C GLY A 238 0.93 11.17 -2.02
N PHE A 239 -0.01 10.42 -1.46
CA PHE A 239 -0.16 8.98 -1.72
C PHE A 239 -1.20 8.71 -2.80
N ASP A 240 -0.87 7.84 -3.76
CA ASP A 240 -1.90 7.08 -4.48
C ASP A 240 -2.57 6.09 -3.51
N MET A 241 -3.81 6.39 -3.14
CA MET A 241 -4.56 5.58 -2.16
C MET A 241 -4.98 4.22 -2.72
N ASN A 242 -5.07 4.06 -4.03
CA ASN A 242 -5.26 2.77 -4.67
C ASN A 242 -3.94 1.99 -4.74
N ARG A 243 -2.96 2.28 -3.87
CA ARG A 243 -1.74 1.50 -3.65
C ARG A 243 -1.48 1.24 -2.16
N ASP A 244 -2.41 1.64 -1.29
CA ASP A 244 -2.21 1.68 0.15
C ASP A 244 -3.12 0.70 0.92
N TYR A 245 -4.05 -0.05 0.32
CA TYR A 245 -5.06 -0.81 1.09
C TYR A 245 -4.49 -1.80 2.11
N ILE A 246 -3.42 -2.50 1.73
CA ILE A 246 -2.81 -3.52 2.57
C ILE A 246 -1.70 -2.97 3.47
N THR A 247 -1.27 -1.71 3.32
CA THR A 247 -0.38 -1.03 4.29
C THR A 247 -1.20 -0.17 5.25
N ALA A 248 -2.27 0.41 4.69
CA ALA A 248 -3.24 1.32 5.25
C ALA A 248 -2.61 2.42 6.09
N SER A 249 -1.66 3.11 5.47
CA SER A 249 -0.96 4.23 6.08
C SER A 249 -1.84 5.48 6.13
N GLN A 250 -2.76 5.64 5.17
CA GLN A 250 -3.58 6.85 5.02
C GLN A 250 -4.91 6.78 5.78
N PRO A 251 -5.37 7.89 6.39
CA PRO A 251 -6.61 7.91 7.17
C PRO A 251 -7.84 7.55 6.33
N GLU A 252 -7.90 7.99 5.07
CA GLU A 252 -9.01 7.69 4.16
C GLU A 252 -9.11 6.18 3.87
N VAL A 253 -7.97 5.55 3.56
CA VAL A 253 -7.88 4.12 3.28
C VAL A 253 -8.29 3.30 4.50
N ARG A 254 -7.82 3.65 5.71
CA ARG A 254 -8.25 2.97 6.95
C ARG A 254 -9.76 3.05 7.17
N ALA A 255 -10.37 4.21 6.88
CA ALA A 255 -11.81 4.41 7.06
C ALA A 255 -12.63 3.53 6.10
N VAL A 256 -12.25 3.48 4.81
CA VAL A 256 -12.93 2.66 3.80
C VAL A 256 -12.68 1.17 4.01
N ARG A 257 -11.43 0.77 4.32
CA ARG A 257 -11.06 -0.61 4.67
C ARG A 257 -11.91 -1.15 5.82
N ALA A 258 -12.12 -0.36 6.87
CA ALA A 258 -12.97 -0.74 7.98
C ALA A 258 -14.43 -1.05 7.54
N GLN A 259 -14.93 -0.37 6.49
CA GLN A 259 -16.26 -0.67 5.95
C GLN A 259 -16.26 -1.93 5.09
N LEU A 260 -15.21 -2.20 4.30
CA LEU A 260 -15.06 -3.47 3.58
C LEU A 260 -15.01 -4.66 4.55
N VAL A 261 -14.31 -4.51 5.67
CA VAL A 261 -14.30 -5.49 6.76
C VAL A 261 -15.69 -5.64 7.39
N ARG A 262 -16.32 -4.53 7.76
CA ARG A 262 -17.64 -4.49 8.44
C ARG A 262 -18.75 -5.14 7.62
N TYR A 263 -18.83 -4.82 6.33
CA TYR A 263 -19.90 -5.31 5.45
C TYR A 263 -19.54 -6.62 4.76
N SER A 264 -18.25 -6.87 4.45
CA SER A 264 -17.78 -8.01 3.64
C SER A 264 -18.72 -8.28 2.47
N PRO A 265 -18.70 -7.38 1.47
CA PRO A 265 -19.70 -7.35 0.41
C PRO A 265 -19.57 -8.57 -0.52
N LEU A 266 -20.66 -8.92 -1.19
CA LEU A 266 -20.64 -9.92 -2.27
C LEU A 266 -20.04 -9.35 -3.56
N THR A 267 -20.25 -8.06 -3.83
CA THR A 267 -19.66 -7.33 -4.96
C THR A 267 -19.07 -6.01 -4.48
N MET A 268 -17.93 -5.64 -5.03
CA MET A 268 -17.29 -4.35 -4.78
C MET A 268 -17.03 -3.65 -6.12
N LEU A 269 -17.34 -2.37 -6.23
CA LEU A 269 -17.08 -1.56 -7.42
C LEU A 269 -16.28 -0.30 -7.04
N ASP A 270 -15.11 -0.10 -7.61
CA ASP A 270 -14.28 1.10 -7.51
C ASP A 270 -14.35 1.87 -8.84
N ILE A 271 -14.86 3.10 -8.80
CA ILE A 271 -15.03 3.93 -10.00
C ILE A 271 -13.84 4.90 -10.17
N HIS A 272 -13.20 4.81 -11.33
CA HIS A 272 -11.98 5.51 -11.74
C HIS A 272 -12.08 6.17 -13.12
N GLY A 273 -11.03 6.89 -13.52
CA GLY A 273 -10.75 7.38 -14.88
C GLY A 273 -9.27 7.78 -15.08
N TYR A 274 -8.72 8.01 -16.27
CA TYR A 274 -9.35 7.97 -17.57
C TYR A 274 -8.53 7.13 -18.54
N VAL A 275 -9.21 6.31 -19.35
CA VAL A 275 -8.63 5.40 -20.35
C VAL A 275 -9.16 5.67 -21.76
N ASN A 276 -8.71 4.98 -22.81
CA ASN A 276 -9.17 5.31 -24.18
C ASN A 276 -10.64 4.95 -24.46
N CYS A 277 -11.14 3.88 -23.87
CA CYS A 277 -12.54 3.44 -23.86
C CYS A 277 -12.81 2.76 -22.54
N THR A 278 -14.08 2.71 -22.08
CA THR A 278 -14.40 2.23 -20.73
C THR A 278 -13.82 0.84 -20.51
N LEU A 279 -13.03 0.68 -19.45
CA LEU A 279 -12.48 -0.59 -19.01
C LEU A 279 -13.28 -1.09 -17.83
N ILE A 280 -13.58 -2.40 -17.85
CA ILE A 280 -14.35 -3.10 -16.82
C ILE A 280 -13.56 -4.35 -16.44
N GLU A 281 -13.03 -4.41 -15.22
CA GLU A 281 -12.35 -5.62 -14.69
C GLU A 281 -13.25 -6.85 -14.89
N PRO A 282 -12.72 -8.03 -15.25
CA PRO A 282 -11.58 -8.66 -14.57
C PRO A 282 -10.21 -8.48 -15.24
N THR A 283 -9.20 -8.80 -14.43
CA THR A 283 -7.75 -8.93 -14.65
C THR A 283 -7.19 -9.28 -16.02
N THR A 284 -6.04 -8.77 -16.47
CA THR A 284 -5.12 -9.72 -17.19
C THR A 284 -4.38 -10.59 -16.17
N GLY A 285 -3.81 -11.71 -16.60
CA GLY A 285 -2.76 -12.38 -15.82
C GLY A 285 -1.49 -11.52 -15.75
N PRO A 286 -0.59 -11.79 -14.79
CA PRO A 286 -0.67 -12.88 -13.81
C PRO A 286 -1.65 -12.64 -12.67
N HIS A 287 -2.19 -13.74 -12.12
CA HIS A 287 -3.14 -13.68 -11.02
C HIS A 287 -2.49 -14.00 -9.68
N GLY A 288 -2.78 -13.19 -8.65
CA GLY A 288 -2.18 -13.38 -7.32
C GLY A 288 -2.43 -14.79 -6.76
N ASP A 289 -1.41 -15.39 -6.16
CA ASP A 289 -1.40 -16.79 -5.72
C ASP A 289 -2.26 -17.07 -4.48
N ASN A 290 -2.62 -16.02 -3.74
CA ASN A 290 -3.40 -16.12 -2.50
C ASN A 290 -4.93 -15.92 -2.69
N TYR A 291 -5.41 -15.82 -3.93
CA TYR A 291 -6.84 -15.72 -4.25
C TYR A 291 -7.48 -17.09 -4.50
N GLU A 292 -8.78 -17.23 -4.22
CA GLU A 292 -9.60 -18.32 -4.76
C GLU A 292 -10.08 -17.92 -6.17
N TYR A 293 -9.15 -17.84 -7.12
CA TYR A 293 -9.42 -17.22 -8.41
C TYR A 293 -10.50 -17.94 -9.22
N ASP A 294 -10.62 -19.26 -9.08
CA ASP A 294 -11.70 -20.07 -9.69
C ASP A 294 -13.10 -19.61 -9.23
N LEU A 295 -13.24 -19.26 -7.95
CA LEU A 295 -14.49 -18.73 -7.39
C LEU A 295 -14.73 -17.27 -7.81
N TYR A 296 -13.67 -16.46 -7.91
CA TYR A 296 -13.77 -15.06 -8.33
C TYR A 296 -14.18 -14.95 -9.81
N ILE A 297 -13.39 -15.53 -10.72
CA ILE A 297 -13.49 -15.25 -12.16
C ILE A 297 -14.84 -15.66 -12.75
N LYS A 298 -15.42 -16.74 -12.21
CA LYS A 298 -16.74 -17.24 -12.59
C LYS A 298 -17.80 -16.14 -12.52
N HIS A 299 -17.82 -15.37 -11.44
CA HIS A 299 -18.79 -14.30 -11.25
C HIS A 299 -18.30 -12.98 -11.81
N ALA A 300 -17.01 -12.67 -11.67
CA ALA A 300 -16.43 -11.43 -12.15
C ALA A 300 -16.65 -11.26 -13.66
N LEU A 301 -16.35 -12.27 -14.46
CA LEU A 301 -16.51 -12.17 -15.91
C LEU A 301 -17.97 -11.95 -16.35
N ARG A 302 -18.92 -12.62 -15.69
CA ARG A 302 -20.36 -12.48 -16.00
C ARG A 302 -20.90 -11.12 -15.55
N ASN A 303 -20.44 -10.61 -14.40
CA ASN A 303 -20.79 -9.29 -13.91
C ASN A 303 -20.23 -8.19 -14.85
N ALA A 304 -18.99 -8.34 -15.30
CA ALA A 304 -18.37 -7.42 -16.26
C ALA A 304 -19.14 -7.35 -17.58
N LEU A 305 -19.58 -8.50 -18.11
CA LEU A 305 -20.43 -8.56 -19.29
C LEU A 305 -21.80 -7.88 -19.05
N ALA A 306 -22.39 -8.01 -17.85
CA ALA A 306 -23.63 -7.32 -17.52
C ALA A 306 -23.45 -5.80 -17.44
N MET A 307 -22.35 -5.33 -16.85
CA MET A 307 -21.99 -3.90 -16.84
C MET A 307 -21.71 -3.37 -18.25
N GLU A 308 -20.99 -4.12 -19.09
CA GLU A 308 -20.78 -3.77 -20.51
C GLU A 308 -22.12 -3.60 -21.23
N GLN A 309 -23.08 -4.51 -21.04
CA GLN A 309 -24.41 -4.36 -21.64
C GLN A 309 -25.13 -3.10 -21.15
N ALA A 310 -25.04 -2.78 -19.85
CA ALA A 310 -25.63 -1.56 -19.30
C ALA A 310 -24.98 -0.31 -19.88
N VAL A 311 -23.65 -0.30 -20.05
CA VAL A 311 -22.91 0.82 -20.67
C VAL A 311 -23.29 0.96 -22.15
N LEU A 312 -23.37 -0.13 -22.91
CA LEU A 312 -23.79 -0.11 -24.32
C LEU A 312 -25.22 0.43 -24.47
N ALA A 313 -26.11 0.12 -23.53
CA ALA A 313 -27.49 0.60 -23.55
C ALA A 313 -27.63 2.12 -23.37
N THR A 314 -26.59 2.82 -22.91
CA THR A 314 -26.59 4.30 -22.87
C THR A 314 -26.57 4.92 -24.27
N GLY A 315 -26.10 4.20 -25.29
CA GLY A 315 -25.88 4.74 -26.63
C GLY A 315 -24.64 5.65 -26.74
N GLU A 316 -23.87 5.81 -25.67
CA GLU A 316 -22.70 6.69 -25.62
C GLU A 316 -21.50 6.07 -26.35
N THR A 317 -21.51 6.17 -27.68
CA THR A 317 -20.46 5.58 -28.51
C THR A 317 -19.06 6.05 -28.13
N ARG A 318 -18.87 7.32 -27.75
CA ARG A 318 -17.57 7.87 -27.30
C ARG A 318 -17.00 7.16 -26.07
N ALA A 319 -17.82 6.41 -25.32
CA ALA A 319 -17.39 5.69 -24.13
C ALA A 319 -16.96 4.23 -24.39
N THR A 320 -17.19 3.68 -25.58
CA THR A 320 -16.94 2.26 -25.88
C THR A 320 -15.83 2.10 -26.90
N CYS A 321 -15.17 0.94 -26.91
CA CYS A 321 -14.12 0.62 -27.85
C CYS A 321 -14.72 0.34 -29.24
N ALA A 322 -14.03 0.77 -30.29
CA ALA A 322 -14.32 0.37 -31.66
C ALA A 322 -13.44 -0.85 -31.99
N ASN A 323 -14.06 -1.98 -32.27
CA ASN A 323 -13.32 -3.23 -32.48
C ASN A 323 -13.08 -3.53 -33.96
N PRO A 324 -12.05 -4.35 -34.29
CA PRO A 324 -11.73 -4.69 -35.68
C PRO A 324 -12.87 -5.36 -36.46
N ASP A 325 -13.79 -6.04 -35.75
CA ASP A 325 -14.98 -6.68 -36.32
C ASP A 325 -16.15 -5.72 -36.58
N GLY A 326 -15.97 -4.42 -36.31
CA GLY A 326 -17.00 -3.38 -36.46
C GLY A 326 -17.97 -3.27 -35.28
N SER A 327 -17.86 -4.15 -34.28
CA SER A 327 -18.67 -4.08 -33.06
C SER A 327 -18.20 -2.96 -32.13
N ARG A 328 -19.11 -2.48 -31.28
CA ARG A 328 -18.78 -1.63 -30.13
C ARG A 328 -18.91 -2.46 -28.86
N ARG A 329 -17.85 -2.47 -28.05
CA ARG A 329 -17.83 -3.16 -26.74
C ARG A 329 -16.90 -2.43 -25.78
N ASN A 330 -16.98 -2.73 -24.49
CA ASN A 330 -16.06 -2.18 -23.49
C ASN A 330 -14.82 -3.06 -23.42
N ASP A 331 -13.73 -2.53 -22.85
CA ASP A 331 -12.52 -3.32 -22.69
C ASP A 331 -12.62 -4.13 -21.40
N ILE A 332 -12.69 -5.46 -21.54
CA ILE A 332 -12.63 -6.38 -20.41
C ILE A 332 -11.25 -7.04 -20.46
N PRO A 333 -10.27 -6.62 -19.63
CA PRO A 333 -8.87 -7.02 -19.78
C PRO A 333 -8.69 -8.55 -19.88
N PHE A 334 -9.40 -9.32 -19.05
CA PHE A 334 -9.39 -10.78 -19.10
C PHE A 334 -9.73 -11.38 -20.48
N ARG A 335 -10.67 -10.76 -21.20
CA ARG A 335 -11.21 -11.20 -22.50
C ARG A 335 -10.48 -10.57 -23.68
N ASP A 336 -10.01 -9.34 -23.53
CA ASP A 336 -9.57 -8.50 -24.64
C ASP A 336 -8.05 -8.26 -24.68
N ARG A 337 -7.32 -8.51 -23.58
CA ARG A 337 -5.88 -8.24 -23.46
C ARG A 337 -5.11 -9.47 -23.00
N THR A 338 -3.83 -9.57 -23.35
CA THR A 338 -2.95 -10.68 -22.92
C THR A 338 -2.09 -10.35 -21.70
N GLN A 339 -1.88 -9.07 -21.39
CA GLN A 339 -1.01 -8.59 -20.29
C GLN A 339 -1.24 -7.09 -20.02
N GLY A 340 -0.57 -6.58 -18.98
CA GLY A 340 -0.41 -5.14 -18.72
C GLY A 340 -1.47 -4.51 -17.80
N TRP A 341 -2.32 -5.32 -17.17
CA TRP A 341 -3.30 -4.86 -16.19
C TRP A 341 -3.61 -6.01 -15.20
N ASP A 342 -2.59 -6.44 -14.45
CA ASP A 342 -2.67 -7.62 -13.59
C ASP A 342 -3.15 -7.33 -12.15
N ASP A 343 -3.63 -8.38 -11.47
CA ASP A 343 -4.13 -8.33 -10.08
C ASP A 343 -3.18 -8.91 -9.05
N TRP A 344 -1.92 -9.11 -9.41
CA TRP A 344 -0.97 -9.77 -8.54
C TRP A 344 -0.89 -9.14 -7.13
N PRO A 345 -0.76 -7.81 -6.97
CA PRO A 345 -0.58 -7.25 -5.65
C PRO A 345 -1.89 -7.03 -4.88
N PRO A 346 -1.88 -7.24 -3.55
CA PRO A 346 -3.06 -7.08 -2.69
C PRO A 346 -3.37 -5.60 -2.35
N ILE A 347 -2.85 -4.63 -3.11
CA ILE A 347 -2.81 -3.21 -2.72
C ILE A 347 -3.95 -2.36 -3.30
N PHE A 348 -4.59 -2.84 -4.36
CA PHE A 348 -5.69 -2.16 -5.04
C PHE A 348 -7.01 -2.40 -4.30
N THR A 349 -7.96 -1.47 -4.33
CA THR A 349 -9.25 -1.64 -3.63
C THR A 349 -9.98 -2.94 -4.02
N PRO A 350 -10.14 -3.28 -5.32
CA PRO A 350 -10.86 -4.49 -5.70
C PRO A 350 -10.11 -5.76 -5.28
N MET A 351 -8.80 -5.80 -5.44
CA MET A 351 -7.94 -6.93 -5.08
C MET A 351 -7.91 -7.15 -3.56
N TYR A 352 -7.85 -6.07 -2.78
CA TYR A 352 -8.04 -6.16 -1.33
C TYR A 352 -9.42 -6.75 -0.99
N SER A 353 -10.48 -6.29 -1.65
CA SER A 353 -11.85 -6.80 -1.41
C SER A 353 -12.02 -8.28 -1.75
N MET A 354 -11.26 -8.83 -2.71
CA MET A 354 -11.27 -10.26 -3.04
C MET A 354 -10.83 -11.12 -1.86
N TYR A 355 -9.92 -10.66 -1.00
CA TYR A 355 -9.57 -11.36 0.24
C TYR A 355 -10.71 -11.42 1.26
N HIS A 356 -11.70 -10.55 1.12
CA HIS A 356 -12.96 -10.59 1.85
C HIS A 356 -14.06 -11.34 1.09
N GLY A 357 -13.67 -12.10 0.05
CA GLY A 357 -14.53 -12.93 -0.80
C GLY A 357 -15.42 -12.15 -1.77
N ALA A 358 -15.20 -10.84 -1.92
CA ALA A 358 -15.99 -10.02 -2.83
C ALA A 358 -15.62 -10.26 -4.30
N ILE A 359 -16.60 -10.10 -5.18
CA ILE A 359 -16.36 -9.95 -6.61
C ILE A 359 -16.03 -8.48 -6.88
N GLY A 360 -14.72 -8.19 -6.95
CA GLY A 360 -14.14 -6.85 -7.10
C GLY A 360 -14.05 -6.36 -8.56
N HIS A 361 -14.56 -5.14 -8.74
CA HIS A 361 -14.59 -4.18 -9.85
C HIS A 361 -13.64 -2.98 -9.85
N THR A 362 -12.61 -2.87 -10.70
CA THR A 362 -12.19 -1.54 -11.21
C THR A 362 -13.01 -1.17 -12.45
N ILE A 363 -13.60 0.03 -12.46
CA ILE A 363 -14.18 0.65 -13.66
C ILE A 363 -13.36 1.88 -14.01
N GLU A 364 -12.79 1.95 -15.21
CA GLU A 364 -12.13 3.16 -15.71
C GLU A 364 -13.00 3.80 -16.78
N VAL A 365 -13.58 4.98 -16.49
CA VAL A 365 -14.32 5.76 -17.50
C VAL A 365 -13.34 6.43 -18.48
N PRO A 366 -13.70 6.72 -19.75
CA PRO A 366 -12.66 7.00 -20.74
C PRO A 366 -12.30 8.48 -20.97
N LEU A 367 -13.25 9.40 -20.84
CA LEU A 367 -13.05 10.73 -21.41
C LEU A 367 -12.40 11.70 -20.42
N ASN A 368 -11.08 11.82 -20.43
CA ASN A 368 -10.39 12.79 -19.56
C ASN A 368 -10.90 14.24 -19.81
N PRO A 369 -11.58 14.88 -18.84
CA PRO A 369 -12.13 16.22 -19.02
C PRO A 369 -11.09 17.31 -18.74
N ARG A 370 -9.87 16.96 -18.33
CA ARG A 370 -8.78 17.89 -18.03
C ARG A 370 -7.99 18.26 -19.30
N GLY A 371 -7.15 19.28 -19.20
CA GLY A 371 -6.29 19.76 -20.28
C GLY A 371 -6.90 20.89 -21.11
N ASN A 372 -6.36 21.10 -22.31
CA ASN A 372 -6.74 22.21 -23.19
C ASN A 372 -8.03 21.89 -23.98
N LEU A 373 -9.18 22.03 -23.32
CA LEU A 373 -10.51 21.81 -23.88
C LEU A 373 -11.37 23.07 -23.77
N THR A 374 -12.39 23.21 -24.63
CA THR A 374 -13.44 24.21 -24.42
C THR A 374 -14.29 23.80 -23.22
N GLU A 375 -14.95 24.77 -22.59
CA GLU A 375 -15.86 24.50 -21.46
C GLU A 375 -16.96 23.50 -21.85
N ALA A 376 -17.60 23.69 -23.00
CA ALA A 376 -18.63 22.78 -23.52
C ALA A 376 -18.10 21.34 -23.70
N GLU A 377 -16.88 21.16 -24.19
CA GLU A 377 -16.29 19.83 -24.34
C GLU A 377 -15.94 19.20 -22.98
N ARG A 378 -15.49 19.99 -22.00
CA ARG A 378 -15.28 19.48 -20.62
C ARG A 378 -16.59 18.94 -20.05
N HIS A 379 -17.65 19.73 -20.12
CA HIS A 379 -18.96 19.36 -19.57
C HIS A 379 -19.58 18.18 -20.31
N GLU A 380 -19.37 18.06 -21.62
CA GLU A 380 -19.84 16.89 -22.36
C GLU A 380 -19.10 15.62 -21.96
N ARG A 381 -17.78 15.69 -21.74
CA ARG A 381 -17.00 14.54 -21.27
C ARG A 381 -17.45 14.08 -19.89
N THR A 382 -17.63 15.00 -18.94
CA THR A 382 -18.12 14.65 -17.61
C THR A 382 -19.54 14.11 -17.63
N ARG A 383 -20.42 14.64 -18.48
CA ARG A 383 -21.78 14.11 -18.67
C ARG A 383 -21.74 12.65 -19.14
N ILE A 384 -20.93 12.35 -20.17
CA ILE A 384 -20.78 11.00 -20.72
C ILE A 384 -20.18 10.06 -19.67
N ASN A 385 -19.07 10.45 -19.02
CA ASN A 385 -18.43 9.62 -18.01
C ASN A 385 -19.35 9.34 -16.81
N THR A 386 -20.14 10.33 -16.38
CA THR A 386 -21.13 10.15 -15.31
C THR A 386 -22.22 9.17 -15.74
N ALA A 387 -22.71 9.25 -16.98
CA ALA A 387 -23.69 8.30 -17.51
C ALA A 387 -23.14 6.86 -17.55
N VAL A 388 -21.88 6.69 -17.94
CA VAL A 388 -21.18 5.39 -17.94
C VAL A 388 -21.01 4.84 -16.53
N ALA A 389 -20.62 5.68 -15.57
CA ALA A 389 -20.49 5.28 -14.17
C ALA A 389 -21.85 4.88 -13.57
N VAL A 390 -22.93 5.64 -13.85
CA VAL A 390 -24.30 5.26 -13.47
C VAL A 390 -24.68 3.90 -14.06
N ALA A 391 -24.44 3.70 -15.36
CA ALA A 391 -24.74 2.43 -16.03
C ALA A 391 -23.96 1.26 -15.43
N SER A 392 -22.68 1.45 -15.10
CA SER A 392 -21.84 0.42 -14.47
C SER A 392 -22.34 0.05 -13.07
N ILE A 393 -22.67 1.06 -12.24
CA ILE A 393 -23.26 0.82 -10.91
C ILE A 393 -24.57 0.03 -11.05
N LYS A 394 -25.49 0.47 -11.91
CA LYS A 394 -26.79 -0.21 -12.10
C LYS A 394 -26.63 -1.62 -12.67
N GLY A 395 -25.69 -1.83 -13.60
CA GLY A 395 -25.35 -3.13 -14.15
C GLY A 395 -24.87 -4.11 -13.07
N ASN A 396 -23.96 -3.65 -12.19
CA ASN A 396 -23.49 -4.45 -11.05
C ASN A 396 -24.63 -4.78 -10.06
N LEU A 397 -25.45 -3.80 -9.69
CA LEU A 397 -26.58 -4.01 -8.78
C LEU A 397 -27.62 -4.98 -9.38
N GLY A 398 -27.90 -4.87 -10.68
CA GLY A 398 -28.78 -5.79 -11.40
C GLY A 398 -28.24 -7.21 -11.39
N TYR A 399 -26.97 -7.41 -11.77
CA TYR A 399 -26.32 -8.72 -11.74
C TYR A 399 -26.34 -9.33 -10.34
N ALA A 400 -26.03 -8.55 -9.30
CA ALA A 400 -26.04 -9.00 -7.92
C ALA A 400 -27.44 -9.41 -7.43
N THR A 401 -28.48 -8.72 -7.90
CA THR A 401 -29.88 -9.04 -7.58
C THR A 401 -30.31 -10.35 -8.24
N GLU A 402 -30.01 -10.52 -9.53
CA GLU A 402 -30.36 -11.72 -10.31
C GLU A 402 -29.61 -12.98 -9.84
N ASN A 403 -28.35 -12.81 -9.39
CA ASN A 403 -27.45 -13.92 -9.04
C ASN A 403 -27.20 -14.02 -7.53
N ARG A 404 -28.07 -13.43 -6.71
CA ARG A 404 -27.90 -13.29 -5.25
C ARG A 404 -27.55 -14.60 -4.54
N ALA A 405 -28.28 -15.67 -4.84
CA ALA A 405 -28.09 -16.97 -4.17
C ALA A 405 -26.75 -17.62 -4.55
N GLN A 406 -26.34 -17.50 -5.81
CA GLN A 406 -25.09 -18.04 -6.34
C GLN A 406 -23.90 -17.25 -5.78
N LEU A 407 -23.97 -15.92 -5.74
CA LEU A 407 -22.94 -15.07 -5.15
C LEU A 407 -22.75 -15.39 -3.65
N LEU A 408 -23.85 -15.55 -2.90
CA LEU A 408 -23.76 -15.93 -1.49
C LEU A 408 -23.17 -17.34 -1.31
N ALA A 409 -23.58 -18.32 -2.12
CA ALA A 409 -23.00 -19.66 -2.06
C ALA A 409 -21.50 -19.66 -2.38
N ASN A 410 -21.09 -18.88 -3.38
CA ASN A 410 -19.68 -18.68 -3.76
C ASN A 410 -18.87 -18.07 -2.61
N HIS A 411 -19.43 -17.06 -1.94
CA HIS A 411 -18.82 -16.39 -0.79
C HIS A 411 -18.61 -17.33 0.40
N LEU A 412 -19.60 -18.18 0.69
CA LEU A 412 -19.47 -19.16 1.77
C LEU A 412 -18.47 -20.27 1.41
N GLU A 413 -18.41 -20.69 0.15
CA GLU A 413 -17.43 -21.67 -0.31
C GLU A 413 -15.99 -21.14 -0.17
N TRP A 414 -15.77 -19.85 -0.45
CA TRP A 414 -14.48 -19.19 -0.25
C TRP A 414 -13.98 -19.37 1.19
N PHE A 415 -14.81 -19.00 2.18
CA PHE A 415 -14.43 -19.12 3.59
C PHE A 415 -14.37 -20.56 4.08
N ARG A 416 -15.22 -21.44 3.53
CA ARG A 416 -15.21 -22.87 3.85
C ARG A 416 -13.87 -23.51 3.46
N ARG A 417 -13.33 -23.19 2.29
CA ARG A 417 -11.98 -23.63 1.88
C ARG A 417 -10.91 -23.10 2.83
N GLY A 418 -11.08 -21.86 3.29
CA GLY A 418 -10.26 -21.22 4.34
C GLY A 418 -10.16 -22.04 5.61
N VAL A 419 -11.30 -22.29 6.24
CA VAL A 419 -11.37 -23.06 7.49
C VAL A 419 -10.93 -24.51 7.30
N ALA A 420 -11.13 -25.08 6.12
CA ALA A 420 -10.66 -26.43 5.80
C ALA A 420 -9.14 -26.52 5.57
N GLY A 421 -8.44 -25.38 5.39
CA GLY A 421 -7.01 -25.37 5.06
C GLY A 421 -6.72 -25.91 3.65
N GLU A 422 -7.67 -25.80 2.72
CA GLU A 422 -7.49 -26.32 1.37
C GLU A 422 -6.48 -25.49 0.56
N PRO A 423 -5.78 -26.06 -0.43
CA PRO A 423 -5.01 -25.27 -1.38
C PRO A 423 -5.92 -24.51 -2.35
N THR A 424 -5.38 -23.49 -3.03
CA THR A 424 -6.09 -22.83 -4.14
C THR A 424 -6.24 -23.77 -5.34
N ARG A 425 -7.18 -23.46 -6.24
CA ARG A 425 -7.58 -24.34 -7.36
C ARG A 425 -7.44 -23.66 -8.71
N PRO A 426 -7.20 -24.42 -9.80
CA PRO A 426 -7.18 -23.86 -11.14
C PRO A 426 -8.59 -23.45 -11.59
N ILE A 427 -8.66 -22.52 -12.54
CA ILE A 427 -9.91 -22.11 -13.19
C ILE A 427 -10.53 -23.33 -13.89
N ASP A 428 -11.78 -23.64 -13.57
CA ASP A 428 -12.56 -24.72 -14.18
C ASP A 428 -13.86 -24.25 -14.85
N ASP A 429 -14.17 -22.95 -14.78
CA ASP A 429 -15.37 -22.37 -15.39
C ASP A 429 -15.24 -22.34 -16.93
N PRO A 430 -16.15 -23.02 -17.67
CA PRO A 430 -16.03 -23.12 -19.13
C PRO A 430 -16.09 -21.76 -19.85
N LEU A 431 -16.87 -20.81 -19.34
CA LEU A 431 -16.97 -19.49 -19.96
C LEU A 431 -15.66 -18.72 -19.78
N ALA A 432 -15.11 -18.68 -18.56
CA ALA A 432 -13.82 -18.07 -18.29
C ALA A 432 -12.71 -18.66 -19.19
N LEU A 433 -12.59 -19.99 -19.25
CA LEU A 433 -11.60 -20.65 -20.10
C LEU A 433 -11.79 -20.35 -21.59
N SER A 434 -13.03 -20.23 -22.07
CA SER A 434 -13.30 -19.93 -23.48
C SER A 434 -12.99 -18.48 -23.88
N LEU A 435 -13.06 -17.54 -22.93
CA LEU A 435 -12.86 -16.11 -23.18
C LEU A 435 -11.46 -15.63 -22.82
N ALA A 436 -10.73 -16.37 -21.99
CA ALA A 436 -9.39 -16.01 -21.56
C ALA A 436 -8.44 -15.81 -22.73
N ARG A 437 -7.66 -14.72 -22.67
CA ARG A 437 -6.56 -14.43 -23.59
C ARG A 437 -5.23 -14.75 -22.95
N GLY A 438 -4.33 -15.41 -23.69
CA GLY A 438 -2.98 -15.68 -23.22
C GLY A 438 -2.96 -16.35 -21.84
N ASP A 439 -2.25 -15.74 -20.90
CA ASP A 439 -2.03 -16.31 -19.57
C ASP A 439 -3.16 -16.01 -18.57
N ASN A 440 -4.23 -15.33 -18.99
CA ASN A 440 -5.40 -15.07 -18.15
C ASN A 440 -6.13 -16.37 -17.72
N ALA A 441 -5.93 -17.49 -18.43
CA ALA A 441 -6.49 -18.79 -18.05
C ALA A 441 -5.68 -19.50 -16.94
N LYS A 442 -4.51 -18.97 -16.55
CA LYS A 442 -3.58 -19.62 -15.63
C LYS A 442 -3.71 -19.04 -14.22
N THR A 443 -3.54 -19.89 -13.22
CA THR A 443 -3.50 -19.51 -11.80
C THR A 443 -2.23 -20.02 -11.15
N HIS A 444 -1.74 -19.32 -10.12
CA HIS A 444 -0.59 -19.73 -9.34
C HIS A 444 -1.06 -20.47 -8.09
N LEU A 445 -1.05 -21.80 -8.13
CA LEU A 445 -1.57 -22.60 -7.03
C LEU A 445 -0.68 -22.47 -5.79
N GLN A 446 -1.36 -22.37 -4.65
CA GLN A 446 -0.76 -22.10 -3.35
C GLN A 446 -1.29 -23.09 -2.31
N GLY A 447 -0.36 -23.76 -1.63
CA GLY A 447 -0.62 -24.44 -0.36
C GLY A 447 -0.44 -23.46 0.79
N PHE A 448 -1.00 -23.80 1.95
CA PHE A 448 -0.95 -22.91 3.12
C PHE A 448 -0.33 -23.65 4.30
N PRO A 449 0.62 -23.05 5.03
CA PRO A 449 1.19 -23.68 6.22
C PRO A 449 0.11 -23.93 7.26
N ARG A 450 0.35 -24.80 8.25
CA ARG A 450 -0.63 -25.02 9.32
C ARG A 450 -0.83 -23.74 10.13
N ALA A 451 0.25 -23.01 10.40
CA ALA A 451 0.23 -21.81 11.21
C ALA A 451 1.46 -20.93 10.96
N TYR A 452 1.35 -19.66 11.32
CA TYR A 452 2.51 -18.80 11.59
C TYR A 452 2.63 -18.57 13.10
N VAL A 453 3.87 -18.55 13.60
CA VAL A 453 4.20 -18.26 15.00
C VAL A 453 4.99 -16.96 15.07
N ILE A 454 4.51 -16.03 15.89
CA ILE A 454 5.20 -14.78 16.21
C ILE A 454 5.67 -14.93 17.67
N PRO A 455 6.92 -15.37 17.90
CA PRO A 455 7.41 -15.66 19.24
C PRO A 455 7.40 -14.42 20.13
N ALA A 456 7.41 -14.65 21.44
CA ALA A 456 7.61 -13.62 22.46
C ALA A 456 8.95 -13.81 23.18
N GLY A 457 9.39 -12.79 23.92
CA GLY A 457 10.63 -12.83 24.69
C GLY A 457 11.87 -12.80 23.82
N ALA A 458 12.93 -13.51 24.21
CA ALA A 458 14.25 -13.42 23.59
C ALA A 458 14.31 -13.94 22.14
N GLU A 459 13.34 -14.74 21.70
CA GLU A 459 13.22 -15.22 20.32
C GLU A 459 12.58 -14.18 19.39
N GLN A 460 12.02 -13.10 19.95
CA GLN A 460 11.42 -12.01 19.19
C GLN A 460 12.42 -10.89 19.00
N ARG A 461 12.66 -10.49 17.75
CA ARG A 461 13.48 -9.33 17.41
C ARG A 461 12.95 -8.04 18.01
N SER A 462 11.64 -7.78 17.88
CA SER A 462 11.01 -6.54 18.33
C SER A 462 9.58 -6.78 18.79
N ALA A 463 9.32 -6.58 20.08
CA ALA A 463 7.99 -6.77 20.67
C ALA A 463 6.97 -5.75 20.16
N THR A 464 7.42 -4.51 19.88
CA THR A 464 6.60 -3.44 19.29
C THR A 464 6.25 -3.75 17.84
N ALA A 465 7.19 -4.24 17.03
CA ALA A 465 6.92 -4.70 15.66
C ALA A 465 5.96 -5.90 15.65
N ALA A 466 6.15 -6.87 16.55
CA ALA A 466 5.25 -8.01 16.69
C ALA A 466 3.81 -7.58 17.02
N ALA A 467 3.65 -6.66 18.00
CA ALA A 467 2.34 -6.11 18.33
C ALA A 467 1.74 -5.33 17.16
N ARG A 468 2.54 -4.56 16.40
CA ARG A 468 2.11 -3.82 15.21
C ARG A 468 1.59 -4.73 14.10
N VAL A 469 2.29 -5.82 13.80
CA VAL A 469 1.85 -6.84 12.82
C VAL A 469 0.55 -7.49 13.28
N VAL A 470 0.48 -7.96 14.54
CA VAL A 470 -0.73 -8.62 15.07
C VAL A 470 -1.92 -7.67 15.08
N GLN A 471 -1.75 -6.42 15.52
CA GLN A 471 -2.85 -5.44 15.50
C GLN A 471 -3.31 -5.18 14.07
N PHE A 472 -2.39 -5.09 13.11
CA PHE A 472 -2.74 -4.94 11.71
C PHE A 472 -3.56 -6.12 11.17
N MET A 473 -3.23 -7.35 11.58
CA MET A 473 -4.03 -8.52 11.23
C MET A 473 -5.45 -8.44 11.81
N LEU A 474 -5.60 -8.06 13.08
CA LEU A 474 -6.91 -7.87 13.72
C LEU A 474 -7.72 -6.75 13.04
N ASP A 475 -7.05 -5.67 12.65
CA ASP A 475 -7.64 -4.55 11.90
C ASP A 475 -8.11 -4.94 10.47
N ASN A 476 -7.73 -6.13 10.00
CA ASN A 476 -8.15 -6.76 8.76
C ASN A 476 -9.10 -7.96 9.00
N ASP A 477 -9.57 -8.14 10.25
CA ASP A 477 -10.46 -9.21 10.68
C ASP A 477 -9.89 -10.61 10.40
N LEU A 478 -8.59 -10.75 10.70
CA LEU A 478 -7.90 -12.03 10.82
C LEU A 478 -7.90 -12.53 12.26
N GLU A 479 -7.99 -13.84 12.43
CA GLU A 479 -7.97 -14.49 13.74
C GLU A 479 -6.53 -14.75 14.18
N VAL A 480 -6.19 -14.22 15.35
CA VAL A 480 -4.89 -14.44 16.00
C VAL A 480 -5.12 -14.93 17.42
N HIS A 481 -4.31 -15.90 17.84
CA HIS A 481 -4.33 -16.44 19.19
C HIS A 481 -3.05 -16.08 19.94
N ARG A 482 -3.13 -15.97 21.26
CA ARG A 482 -2.00 -15.78 22.16
C ARG A 482 -1.87 -16.94 23.13
N ALA A 483 -0.65 -17.42 23.31
CA ALA A 483 -0.33 -18.44 24.29
C ALA A 483 -0.42 -17.86 25.72
N TRP A 484 -1.28 -18.42 26.57
CA TRP A 484 -1.37 -17.99 27.99
C TRP A 484 -0.41 -18.76 28.91
N ARG A 485 0.16 -19.85 28.41
CA ARG A 485 1.21 -20.65 29.05
C ARG A 485 2.24 -21.08 27.99
N PRO A 486 3.46 -21.45 28.38
CA PRO A 486 4.41 -22.05 27.46
C PRO A 486 3.85 -23.32 26.80
N PHE A 487 4.25 -23.57 25.55
CA PHE A 487 3.81 -24.73 24.76
C PHE A 487 4.90 -25.16 23.78
N THR A 488 4.72 -26.33 23.16
CA THR A 488 5.64 -26.85 22.13
C THR A 488 4.89 -27.02 20.82
N LEU A 489 5.49 -26.58 19.73
CA LEU A 489 4.96 -26.76 18.37
C LEU A 489 6.11 -27.05 17.41
N GLY A 490 5.98 -28.08 16.57
CA GLY A 490 7.04 -28.46 15.61
C GLY A 490 8.37 -28.85 16.26
N GLY A 491 8.37 -29.24 17.55
CA GLY A 491 9.60 -29.53 18.32
C GLY A 491 10.24 -28.30 18.98
N THR A 492 9.75 -27.09 18.70
CA THR A 492 10.23 -25.83 19.31
C THR A 492 9.39 -25.47 20.53
N HIS A 493 10.04 -25.01 21.61
CA HIS A 493 9.37 -24.58 22.84
C HIS A 493 9.16 -23.07 22.83
N TYR A 494 7.91 -22.63 22.88
CA TYR A 494 7.52 -21.22 22.86
C TYR A 494 7.05 -20.75 24.23
N ALA A 495 7.44 -19.52 24.59
CA ALA A 495 7.04 -18.89 25.84
C ALA A 495 5.55 -18.50 25.86
N ALA A 496 5.01 -18.25 27.06
CA ALA A 496 3.75 -17.55 27.20
C ALA A 496 3.86 -16.16 26.56
N GLY A 497 2.78 -15.70 25.95
CA GLY A 497 2.70 -14.43 25.24
C GLY A 497 2.97 -14.52 23.74
N THR A 498 3.53 -15.64 23.24
CA THR A 498 3.69 -15.93 21.80
C THR A 498 2.34 -15.88 21.08
N TYR A 499 2.31 -15.28 19.89
CA TYR A 499 1.13 -15.31 19.04
C TYR A 499 1.19 -16.46 18.04
N VAL A 500 0.02 -17.03 17.73
CA VAL A 500 -0.17 -18.08 16.75
C VAL A 500 -1.32 -17.67 15.82
N VAL A 501 -1.02 -17.65 14.53
CA VAL A 501 -1.98 -17.43 13.46
C VAL A 501 -2.32 -18.80 12.89
N ASP A 502 -3.52 -19.29 13.19
CA ASP A 502 -4.03 -20.54 12.64
C ASP A 502 -4.46 -20.30 11.19
N MET A 503 -3.86 -20.99 10.21
CA MET A 503 -4.23 -20.81 8.80
C MET A 503 -5.53 -21.52 8.40
N HIS A 504 -6.12 -22.32 9.28
CA HIS A 504 -7.46 -22.89 9.14
C HIS A 504 -8.51 -21.85 9.57
N GLN A 505 -8.51 -20.71 8.87
CA GLN A 505 -9.44 -19.60 9.12
C GLN A 505 -10.01 -19.08 7.80
N ALA A 506 -11.16 -18.42 7.86
CA ALA A 506 -11.90 -17.97 6.68
C ALA A 506 -11.04 -17.16 5.68
N LYS A 507 -10.18 -16.27 6.19
CA LYS A 507 -9.37 -15.33 5.40
C LYS A 507 -7.90 -15.73 5.29
N ARG A 508 -7.61 -17.04 5.24
CA ARG A 508 -6.24 -17.57 5.16
C ARG A 508 -5.39 -16.97 4.03
N GLY A 509 -5.99 -16.66 2.88
CA GLY A 509 -5.30 -16.04 1.75
C GLY A 509 -4.70 -14.67 2.12
N LEU A 510 -5.44 -13.86 2.88
CA LEU A 510 -4.96 -12.57 3.37
C LEU A 510 -3.85 -12.75 4.40
N ALA A 511 -4.01 -13.67 5.35
CA ALA A 511 -2.98 -13.98 6.34
C ALA A 511 -1.67 -14.43 5.67
N SER A 512 -1.77 -15.26 4.63
CA SER A 512 -0.65 -15.74 3.82
C SER A 512 0.03 -14.59 3.06
N ALA A 513 -0.74 -13.73 2.40
CA ALA A 513 -0.21 -12.55 1.71
C ALA A 513 0.49 -11.56 2.67
N LEU A 514 0.07 -11.49 3.93
CA LEU A 514 0.69 -10.62 4.94
C LEU A 514 1.96 -11.22 5.57
N LEU A 515 2.00 -12.53 5.81
CA LEU A 515 3.05 -13.17 6.62
C LEU A 515 4.05 -13.97 5.81
N GLY A 516 3.61 -14.58 4.71
CA GLY A 516 4.48 -15.29 3.78
C GLY A 516 5.43 -14.33 3.07
N VAL A 517 6.54 -14.87 2.58
CA VAL A 517 7.52 -14.09 1.81
C VAL A 517 7.01 -13.74 0.40
N GLY A 518 6.09 -14.55 -0.15
CA GLY A 518 5.62 -14.45 -1.52
C GLY A 518 6.34 -15.43 -2.45
N ARG A 519 6.35 -15.12 -3.75
CA ARG A 519 6.93 -15.94 -4.82
C ARG A 519 7.87 -15.12 -5.69
N ASP A 520 8.98 -15.72 -6.10
CA ASP A 520 9.77 -15.22 -7.23
C ASP A 520 9.08 -15.60 -8.54
N VAL A 521 8.55 -14.60 -9.25
CA VAL A 521 7.84 -14.74 -10.52
C VAL A 521 8.67 -14.24 -11.71
N THR A 522 9.98 -14.05 -11.52
CA THR A 522 10.88 -13.50 -12.54
C THR A 522 10.86 -14.27 -13.86
N ASN A 523 10.76 -15.60 -13.77
CA ASN A 523 10.75 -16.48 -14.95
C ASN A 523 9.34 -16.86 -15.41
N ASP A 524 8.31 -16.46 -14.66
CA ASP A 524 6.92 -16.73 -15.00
C ASP A 524 6.37 -15.65 -15.95
N PHE A 525 6.82 -14.38 -15.81
CA PHE A 525 6.30 -13.24 -16.55
C PHE A 525 7.39 -12.29 -17.07
N ASN A 526 7.14 -11.64 -18.20
CA ASN A 526 8.08 -10.69 -18.79
C ASN A 526 8.11 -9.33 -18.06
N ALA A 527 6.97 -8.93 -17.48
CA ALA A 527 6.79 -7.68 -16.75
C ALA A 527 5.58 -7.80 -15.81
N MET A 528 5.56 -6.95 -14.79
CA MET A 528 4.44 -6.77 -13.85
C MET A 528 3.89 -5.35 -13.98
N TYR A 529 2.58 -5.18 -13.78
CA TYR A 529 1.91 -3.89 -13.83
C TYR A 529 2.32 -2.96 -12.68
N ASP A 530 2.50 -3.50 -11.48
CA ASP A 530 3.02 -2.78 -10.30
C ASP A 530 3.97 -3.73 -9.52
N ILE A 531 3.89 -3.74 -8.19
CA ILE A 531 4.67 -4.63 -7.34
C ILE A 531 4.21 -6.09 -7.40
N SER A 532 5.14 -7.01 -7.13
CA SER A 532 4.89 -8.46 -7.12
C SER A 532 5.31 -9.18 -5.83
N ALA A 533 5.87 -8.46 -4.86
CA ALA A 533 6.09 -8.97 -3.52
C ALA A 533 5.67 -7.94 -2.47
N TRP A 534 4.99 -8.42 -1.42
CA TRP A 534 4.59 -7.62 -0.28
C TRP A 534 4.54 -8.55 0.94
N SER A 535 5.12 -8.14 2.08
CA SER A 535 5.13 -9.00 3.27
C SER A 535 5.39 -8.20 4.54
N HIS A 536 4.40 -8.17 5.42
CA HIS A 536 4.53 -7.56 6.74
C HIS A 536 5.42 -8.42 7.63
N GLY A 537 5.29 -9.75 7.53
CA GLY A 537 6.10 -10.69 8.31
C GLY A 537 7.61 -10.54 8.05
N HIS A 538 8.00 -10.16 6.84
CA HIS A 538 9.41 -9.99 6.48
C HIS A 538 9.91 -8.54 6.45
N LEU A 539 9.02 -7.53 6.39
CA LEU A 539 9.42 -6.13 6.22
C LEU A 539 9.06 -5.21 7.38
N TRP A 540 8.23 -5.63 8.35
CA TRP A 540 7.80 -4.77 9.47
C TRP A 540 8.61 -4.92 10.76
N GLY A 541 9.57 -5.84 10.80
CA GLY A 541 10.52 -5.94 11.91
C GLY A 541 10.25 -7.05 12.92
N ALA A 542 9.10 -7.73 12.82
CA ALA A 542 8.76 -8.86 13.69
C ALA A 542 9.48 -10.13 13.23
N THR A 543 9.90 -10.97 14.18
CA THR A 543 10.21 -12.37 13.91
C THR A 543 8.91 -13.12 13.67
N VAL A 544 8.77 -13.72 12.49
CA VAL A 544 7.64 -14.58 12.10
C VAL A 544 8.19 -15.92 11.61
N GLN A 545 7.61 -17.01 12.09
CA GLN A 545 8.04 -18.37 11.76
C GLN A 545 6.88 -19.15 11.12
N GLU A 546 7.14 -19.75 9.97
CA GLU A 546 6.18 -20.61 9.28
C GLU A 546 6.23 -22.04 9.82
N MET A 547 5.07 -22.64 10.11
CA MET A 547 4.96 -24.00 10.61
C MET A 547 4.41 -24.94 9.53
N SER A 548 5.07 -26.08 9.33
CA SER A 548 4.64 -27.14 8.41
C SER A 548 3.17 -27.51 8.58
N GLU A 549 2.48 -27.80 7.47
CA GLU A 549 1.11 -28.32 7.43
C GLU A 549 0.85 -29.51 8.38
N SER A 550 1.88 -30.30 8.69
CA SER A 550 1.78 -31.50 9.52
C SER A 550 1.71 -31.25 11.03
N VAL A 551 1.97 -30.03 11.51
CA VAL A 551 1.96 -29.76 12.96
C VAL A 551 0.54 -29.74 13.52
N ILE A 552 0.41 -30.05 14.82
CA ILE A 552 -0.88 -30.00 15.52
C ILE A 552 -0.83 -28.89 16.56
N LEU A 553 -1.77 -27.95 16.50
CA LEU A 553 -1.86 -26.84 17.45
C LEU A 553 -2.37 -27.31 18.83
N ASP A 554 -1.71 -26.88 19.91
CA ASP A 554 -2.22 -27.03 21.28
C ASP A 554 -3.27 -25.94 21.57
N ALA A 555 -4.51 -26.16 21.11
CA ALA A 555 -5.62 -25.23 21.34
C ALA A 555 -5.85 -24.92 22.83
N LYS A 556 -5.46 -25.80 23.77
CA LYS A 556 -5.61 -25.54 25.21
C LYS A 556 -4.65 -24.45 25.69
N ALA A 557 -3.50 -24.28 25.04
CA ALA A 557 -2.53 -23.22 25.34
C ALA A 557 -2.89 -21.86 24.74
N LEU A 558 -3.84 -21.80 23.80
CA LEU A 558 -4.14 -20.63 22.98
C LEU A 558 -5.45 -19.93 23.41
N ARG A 559 -5.49 -18.60 23.32
CA ARG A 559 -6.70 -17.77 23.53
C ARG A 559 -6.82 -16.72 22.43
N PRO A 560 -8.02 -16.40 21.94
CA PRO A 560 -8.20 -15.36 20.93
C PRO A 560 -7.67 -14.00 21.38
N VAL A 561 -7.16 -13.22 20.44
CA VAL A 561 -6.69 -11.84 20.64
C VAL A 561 -7.71 -10.89 20.05
N THR A 562 -8.06 -9.84 20.79
CA THR A 562 -8.93 -8.75 20.32
C THR A 562 -8.20 -7.42 20.16
N GLU A 563 -7.00 -7.31 20.75
CA GLU A 563 -6.11 -6.16 20.66
C GLU A 563 -4.67 -6.64 20.92
N ALA A 564 -3.71 -6.09 20.19
CA ALA A 564 -2.29 -6.33 20.40
C ALA A 564 -1.54 -5.00 20.60
N ARG A 565 -1.00 -4.82 21.80
CA ARG A 565 -0.17 -3.67 22.16
C ARG A 565 1.03 -4.12 22.96
N ALA A 566 2.21 -3.62 22.59
CA ALA A 566 3.40 -3.75 23.43
C ALA A 566 3.24 -2.80 24.64
N THR A 567 3.37 -3.33 25.85
CA THR A 567 3.14 -2.56 27.09
C THR A 567 4.35 -1.75 27.54
N GLY A 568 5.53 -2.04 26.99
CA GLY A 568 6.80 -1.48 27.42
C GLY A 568 7.27 -2.04 28.77
N ALA A 569 8.55 -1.82 29.08
CA ALA A 569 9.15 -2.24 30.33
C ALA A 569 10.35 -1.35 30.70
N VAL A 570 10.62 -1.22 31.99
CA VAL A 570 11.83 -0.57 32.51
C VAL A 570 12.52 -1.54 33.45
N ALA A 571 13.81 -1.78 33.22
CA ALA A 571 14.60 -2.70 34.01
C ALA A 571 14.55 -2.34 35.51
N PRO A 572 14.39 -3.32 36.41
CA PRO A 572 14.20 -3.05 37.82
C PRO A 572 15.49 -2.56 38.51
N GLY A 573 15.29 -1.81 39.61
CA GLY A 573 16.36 -1.25 40.44
C GLY A 573 16.86 0.12 39.96
N LYS A 574 17.39 0.94 40.87
CA LYS A 574 17.92 2.27 40.53
C LYS A 574 19.14 2.14 39.61
N GLN A 575 19.02 2.56 38.36
CA GLN A 575 20.11 2.62 37.39
C GLN A 575 20.65 4.04 37.28
N ALA A 576 21.94 4.19 36.97
CA ALA A 576 22.50 5.49 36.59
C ALA A 576 22.11 5.87 35.15
N ASN A 577 22.00 4.88 34.27
CA ASN A 577 21.56 5.01 32.89
C ASN A 577 20.78 3.76 32.48
N TYR A 578 19.84 3.94 31.56
CA TYR A 578 19.13 2.86 30.87
C TYR A 578 19.55 2.78 29.40
N GLY A 579 19.45 1.59 28.84
CA GLY A 579 19.64 1.33 27.42
C GLY A 579 18.30 1.26 26.70
N LEU A 580 18.20 1.85 25.52
CA LEU A 580 17.06 1.73 24.62
C LEU A 580 17.55 1.25 23.25
N VAL A 581 17.04 0.11 22.78
CA VAL A 581 17.35 -0.42 21.45
C VAL A 581 16.30 0.11 20.47
N VAL A 582 16.76 0.58 19.31
CA VAL A 582 15.89 1.03 18.22
C VAL A 582 15.80 -0.08 17.18
N ASP A 583 14.75 -0.87 17.26
CA ASP A 583 14.50 -2.04 16.40
C ASP A 583 13.22 -1.92 15.54
N SER A 584 12.48 -0.82 15.72
CA SER A 584 11.14 -0.56 15.17
C SER A 584 10.85 0.94 15.14
N VAL A 585 9.78 1.35 14.45
CA VAL A 585 9.31 2.74 14.41
C VAL A 585 9.07 3.31 15.81
N ALA A 586 8.49 2.51 16.71
CA ALA A 586 8.24 2.92 18.10
C ALA A 586 9.54 3.27 18.86
N GLY A 587 10.63 2.53 18.61
CA GLY A 587 11.94 2.84 19.17
C GLY A 587 12.48 4.19 18.67
N ILE A 588 12.30 4.48 17.38
CA ILE A 588 12.74 5.75 16.78
C ILE A 588 11.94 6.91 17.38
N GLN A 589 10.62 6.76 17.47
CA GLN A 589 9.72 7.74 18.07
C GLN A 589 10.07 8.00 19.54
N ALA A 590 10.40 6.96 20.31
CA ALA A 590 10.80 7.10 21.71
C ALA A 590 12.09 7.93 21.86
N VAL A 591 13.11 7.69 21.00
CA VAL A 591 14.34 8.49 20.98
C VAL A 591 14.06 9.94 20.59
N ASN A 592 13.34 10.17 19.49
CA ASN A 592 13.01 11.53 19.03
C ASN A 592 12.16 12.28 20.06
N ARG A 593 11.26 11.57 20.77
CA ARG A 593 10.49 12.16 21.88
C ARG A 593 11.40 12.60 23.03
N LEU A 594 12.33 11.75 23.47
CA LEU A 594 13.29 12.09 24.52
C LEU A 594 14.14 13.32 24.14
N LEU A 595 14.63 13.36 22.89
CA LEU A 595 15.40 14.50 22.38
C LEU A 595 14.57 15.79 22.33
N ASN A 596 13.31 15.71 21.91
CA ASN A 596 12.37 16.83 21.89
C ASN A 596 12.05 17.37 23.29
N ASP A 597 12.01 16.49 24.29
CA ASP A 597 11.80 16.85 25.69
C ASP A 597 13.09 17.37 26.37
N GLY A 598 14.20 17.52 25.61
CA GLY A 598 15.48 18.04 26.11
C GLY A 598 16.28 17.05 26.96
N VAL A 599 15.92 15.76 26.94
CA VAL A 599 16.66 14.72 27.66
C VAL A 599 18.00 14.49 26.96
N THR A 600 19.09 14.48 27.74
CA THR A 600 20.41 14.14 27.20
C THR A 600 20.43 12.67 26.79
N VAL A 601 20.65 12.40 25.51
CA VAL A 601 20.75 11.04 24.97
C VAL A 601 22.12 10.86 24.32
N SER A 602 22.73 9.69 24.49
CA SER A 602 23.94 9.30 23.74
C SER A 602 23.76 7.92 23.13
N ARG A 603 24.61 7.54 22.17
CA ARG A 603 24.50 6.32 21.38
C ARG A 603 25.81 5.56 21.42
N THR A 604 25.74 4.27 21.76
CA THR A 604 26.91 3.38 21.77
C THR A 604 27.29 2.96 20.35
N ALA A 605 28.49 2.39 20.18
CA ALA A 605 28.96 1.88 18.88
C ALA A 605 28.05 0.78 18.30
N ASP A 606 27.42 -0.04 19.14
CA ASP A 606 26.43 -1.03 18.72
C ASP A 606 25.02 -0.44 18.50
N GLY A 607 24.88 0.90 18.53
CA GLY A 607 23.65 1.62 18.22
C GLY A 607 22.61 1.68 19.35
N THR A 608 22.94 1.19 20.55
CA THR A 608 22.05 1.28 21.72
C THR A 608 22.07 2.70 22.28
N PHE A 609 20.88 3.26 22.56
CA PHE A 609 20.76 4.59 23.13
C PHE A 609 20.89 4.54 24.65
N VAL A 610 21.68 5.45 25.20
CA VAL A 610 21.91 5.62 26.62
C VAL A 610 21.09 6.82 27.09
N VAL A 611 20.19 6.57 28.03
CA VAL A 611 19.26 7.54 28.60
C VAL A 611 19.51 7.65 30.11
N PRO A 612 19.53 8.86 30.69
CA PRO A 612 19.71 9.05 32.13
C PRO A 612 18.74 8.23 32.96
N GLY A 613 19.22 7.75 34.12
CA GLY A 613 18.50 6.87 35.03
C GLY A 613 17.31 7.47 35.78
N ASP A 614 16.62 8.45 35.20
CA ASP A 614 15.41 9.04 35.78
C ASP A 614 14.17 8.24 35.38
N VAL A 615 13.65 7.49 36.34
CA VAL A 615 12.49 6.62 36.13
C VAL A 615 11.20 7.42 35.89
N ALA A 616 11.12 8.66 36.36
CA ALA A 616 9.99 9.55 36.03
C ALA A 616 9.98 9.97 34.56
N VAL A 617 11.14 9.92 33.88
CA VAL A 617 11.29 10.19 32.44
C VAL A 617 11.10 8.92 31.62
N VAL A 618 11.82 7.83 31.94
CA VAL A 618 11.82 6.65 31.06
C VAL A 618 10.53 5.83 31.13
N ARG A 619 9.83 5.80 32.28
CA ARG A 619 8.62 4.99 32.44
C ARG A 619 7.45 5.47 31.56
N PRO A 620 7.11 6.77 31.52
CA PRO A 620 6.08 7.26 30.59
C PRO A 620 6.43 7.00 29.12
N ILE A 621 7.70 7.08 28.74
CA ILE A 621 8.16 6.76 27.37
C ILE A 621 7.97 5.28 27.06
N ALA A 622 8.36 4.39 27.98
CA ALA A 622 8.15 2.95 27.85
C ALA A 622 6.66 2.62 27.68
N GLU A 623 5.80 3.19 28.52
CA GLU A 623 4.35 2.94 28.51
C GLU A 623 3.66 3.54 27.27
N ALA A 624 4.12 4.69 26.77
CA ALA A 624 3.54 5.34 25.60
C ALA A 624 3.87 4.57 24.30
N TYR A 625 5.14 4.23 24.10
CA TYR A 625 5.64 3.62 22.86
C TYR A 625 5.72 2.09 22.91
N GLY A 626 5.53 1.48 24.08
CA GLY A 626 5.65 0.04 24.26
C GLY A 626 7.10 -0.48 24.24
N VAL A 627 8.09 0.41 24.37
CA VAL A 627 9.52 0.08 24.26
C VAL A 627 10.11 -0.39 25.59
N GLU A 628 11.23 -1.11 25.52
CA GLU A 628 11.95 -1.61 26.69
C GLU A 628 13.22 -0.79 27.00
N PHE A 629 13.35 -0.39 28.26
CA PHE A 629 14.57 0.18 28.81
C PHE A 629 15.34 -0.88 29.61
N VAL A 630 16.51 -1.26 29.10
CA VAL A 630 17.35 -2.33 29.66
C VAL A 630 18.48 -1.78 30.55
N LYS A 631 19.15 -2.65 31.31
CA LYS A 631 20.35 -2.29 32.07
C LYS A 631 21.55 -2.14 31.12
N LEU A 632 22.38 -1.14 31.38
CA LEU A 632 23.66 -0.98 30.70
C LEU A 632 24.83 -1.25 31.65
N THR A 633 25.92 -1.74 31.08
CA THR A 633 27.20 -1.89 31.79
C THR A 633 28.00 -0.57 31.75
N PRO A 634 28.85 -0.29 32.76
CA PRO A 634 29.68 0.91 32.75
C PRO A 634 30.58 1.10 31.49
N PRO A 635 31.17 0.03 30.90
CA PRO A 635 31.90 0.16 29.63
C PRO A 635 31.03 0.68 28.48
N GLN A 636 29.79 0.18 28.33
CA GLN A 636 28.89 0.62 27.26
C GLN A 636 28.59 2.12 27.36
N VAL A 637 28.35 2.62 28.57
CA VAL A 637 28.07 4.05 28.81
C VAL A 637 29.27 4.93 28.46
N ARG A 638 30.50 4.50 28.79
CA ARG A 638 31.71 5.33 28.58
C ARG A 638 32.07 5.54 27.12
N THR A 639 31.65 4.64 26.23
CA THR A 639 31.94 4.71 24.79
C THR A 639 30.81 5.34 23.98
N ALA A 640 29.73 5.81 24.64
CA ALA A 640 28.59 6.41 23.97
C ALA A 640 28.87 7.85 23.52
N THR A 641 28.46 8.20 22.30
CA THR A 641 28.59 9.55 21.74
C THR A 641 27.27 10.31 21.88
N PRO A 642 27.26 11.59 22.28
CA PRO A 642 26.04 12.39 22.35
C PRO A 642 25.25 12.39 21.03
N VAL A 643 23.92 12.36 21.13
CA VAL A 643 23.00 12.51 20.00
C VAL A 643 22.14 13.75 20.24
N ALA A 644 22.01 14.58 19.22
CA ALA A 644 21.17 15.77 19.24
C ALA A 644 19.89 15.54 18.41
N LYS A 645 18.88 16.39 18.63
CA LYS A 645 17.71 16.45 17.74
C LYS A 645 18.17 16.78 16.32
N THR A 646 17.84 15.94 15.34
CA THR A 646 18.15 16.18 13.92
C THR A 646 17.16 17.17 13.32
N ARG A 647 17.65 18.31 12.81
CA ARG A 647 16.87 19.19 11.92
C ARG A 647 17.07 18.73 10.48
N LEU A 648 15.97 18.31 9.85
CA LEU A 648 16.03 17.53 8.61
C LEU A 648 15.50 18.31 7.42
N GLY A 649 16.38 18.58 6.45
CA GLY A 649 15.97 19.01 5.11
C GLY A 649 15.72 17.80 4.21
N VAL A 650 14.69 17.84 3.36
CA VAL A 650 14.33 16.71 2.49
C VAL A 650 14.07 17.13 1.05
N ALA A 651 14.63 16.38 0.11
CA ALA A 651 14.25 16.41 -1.30
C ALA A 651 13.70 15.02 -1.66
N ALA A 652 12.44 14.77 -1.26
CA ALA A 652 11.83 13.45 -1.20
C ALA A 652 10.37 13.45 -1.67
N ASN A 653 9.83 12.27 -2.02
CA ASN A 653 8.42 12.13 -2.39
C ASN A 653 7.49 12.12 -1.16
N GLY A 654 6.18 12.20 -1.38
CA GLY A 654 5.19 12.25 -0.30
C GLY A 654 5.25 11.07 0.67
N GLY A 655 5.47 9.86 0.14
CA GLY A 655 5.59 8.63 0.94
C GLY A 655 6.78 8.63 1.89
N GLU A 656 7.95 9.05 1.40
CA GLU A 656 9.16 9.15 2.21
C GLU A 656 9.05 10.25 3.27
N ILE A 657 8.47 11.41 2.92
CA ILE A 657 8.20 12.50 3.88
C ILE A 657 7.26 12.01 4.99
N PHE A 658 6.21 11.26 4.62
CA PHE A 658 5.29 10.67 5.59
C PHE A 658 5.99 9.67 6.51
N ALA A 659 6.81 8.76 5.98
CA ALA A 659 7.58 7.81 6.78
C ALA A 659 8.54 8.52 7.76
N LEU A 660 9.21 9.59 7.32
CA LEU A 660 10.06 10.43 8.18
C LEU A 660 9.26 11.12 9.30
N ARG A 661 8.05 11.61 9.01
CA ARG A 661 7.15 12.13 10.04
C ARG A 661 6.68 11.05 11.01
N GLN A 662 6.37 9.85 10.52
CA GLN A 662 6.02 8.72 11.37
C GLN A 662 7.16 8.34 12.33
N MET A 663 8.41 8.46 11.89
CA MET A 663 9.58 8.29 12.76
C MET A 663 9.74 9.40 13.82
N GLY A 664 8.97 10.49 13.76
CA GLY A 664 9.05 11.62 14.69
C GLY A 664 10.10 12.66 14.30
N PHE A 665 10.53 12.68 13.04
CA PHE A 665 11.29 13.81 12.48
C PHE A 665 10.35 14.92 12.01
N ASP A 666 10.89 16.13 11.91
CA ASP A 666 10.20 17.33 11.41
C ASP A 666 10.78 17.72 10.02
N PRO A 667 10.51 16.95 8.94
CA PRO A 667 11.14 17.17 7.64
C PRO A 667 10.66 18.48 6.99
N ILE A 668 11.62 19.25 6.50
CA ILE A 668 11.40 20.51 5.77
C ILE A 668 11.81 20.27 4.31
N SER A 669 10.85 20.40 3.38
CA SER A 669 11.13 20.24 1.95
C SER A 669 12.12 21.30 1.47
N VAL A 670 13.18 20.87 0.78
CA VAL A 670 14.23 21.75 0.26
C VAL A 670 14.24 21.76 -1.26
N THR A 671 14.52 22.93 -1.83
CA THR A 671 14.79 23.13 -3.26
C THR A 671 15.91 24.14 -3.41
N GLN A 672 16.66 24.10 -4.52
CA GLN A 672 17.72 25.08 -4.78
C GLN A 672 17.17 26.51 -4.81
N THR A 673 15.94 26.69 -5.30
CA THR A 673 15.27 27.99 -5.38
C THR A 673 15.00 28.57 -4.00
N ALA A 674 14.60 27.74 -3.03
CA ALA A 674 14.35 28.19 -1.66
C ALA A 674 15.61 28.74 -0.99
N PHE A 675 16.77 28.12 -1.22
CA PHE A 675 18.07 28.65 -0.76
C PHE A 675 18.48 29.91 -1.52
N ASN A 676 18.37 29.90 -2.85
CA ASN A 676 18.78 31.02 -3.70
C ASN A 676 17.98 32.30 -3.41
N ASN A 677 16.71 32.15 -3.04
CA ASN A 677 15.84 33.27 -2.67
C ASN A 677 15.93 33.63 -1.17
N GLY A 678 16.74 32.91 -0.38
CA GLY A 678 16.93 33.16 1.05
C GLY A 678 15.74 32.76 1.93
N THR A 679 14.81 31.94 1.42
CA THR A 679 13.70 31.38 2.21
C THR A 679 14.17 30.27 3.17
N LEU A 680 15.29 29.61 2.84
CA LEU A 680 15.94 28.61 3.67
C LEU A 680 17.44 28.91 3.79
N SER A 681 18.04 28.49 4.90
CA SER A 681 19.48 28.54 5.17
C SER A 681 20.02 27.15 5.50
N PHE A 682 21.25 26.83 5.11
CA PHE A 682 21.89 25.58 5.55
C PHE A 682 22.12 25.53 7.07
N ALA A 683 22.13 26.69 7.73
CA ALA A 683 22.14 26.74 9.19
C ALA A 683 20.87 26.18 9.83
N ASP A 684 19.77 26.01 9.07
CA ASP A 684 18.49 25.47 9.55
C ASP A 684 18.49 23.94 9.67
N PHE A 685 19.51 23.25 9.14
CA PHE A 685 19.57 21.80 9.01
C PHE A 685 20.85 21.20 9.58
N ASP A 686 20.73 19.99 10.11
CA ASP A 686 21.87 19.14 10.52
C ASP A 686 22.05 17.98 9.53
N ALA A 687 20.96 17.57 8.86
CA ALA A 687 20.95 16.50 7.89
C ALA A 687 20.10 16.83 6.64
N LEU A 688 20.48 16.25 5.50
CA LEU A 688 19.74 16.25 4.25
C LEU A 688 19.40 14.83 3.82
N PHE A 689 18.13 14.54 3.60
CA PHE A 689 17.68 13.30 2.93
C PHE A 689 17.29 13.61 1.49
N VAL A 690 17.94 12.95 0.52
CA VAL A 690 17.80 13.22 -0.92
C VAL A 690 17.49 11.95 -1.69
N SER A 691 16.28 11.89 -2.24
CA SER A 691 15.75 10.75 -2.98
C SER A 691 15.04 11.16 -4.28
N THR A 692 14.99 12.45 -4.58
CA THR A 692 14.42 13.02 -5.82
C THR A 692 15.36 14.08 -6.40
N ALA A 693 15.11 14.50 -7.64
CA ALA A 693 15.86 15.57 -8.31
C ALA A 693 15.46 17.00 -7.87
N ALA A 694 14.58 17.15 -6.87
CA ALA A 694 14.04 18.44 -6.43
C ALA A 694 15.10 19.41 -5.87
N PHE A 695 16.27 18.90 -5.46
CA PHE A 695 17.40 19.70 -5.02
C PHE A 695 18.66 19.38 -5.82
N ASN A 696 19.16 20.37 -6.57
CA ASN A 696 20.41 20.28 -7.31
C ASN A 696 21.46 21.25 -6.73
N PRO A 697 22.55 20.75 -6.11
CA PRO A 697 23.56 21.62 -5.50
C PRO A 697 24.33 22.45 -6.52
N LEU A 698 24.42 22.02 -7.78
CA LEU A 698 25.07 22.79 -8.87
C LEU A 698 24.23 23.97 -9.35
N SER A 699 22.96 24.05 -8.93
CA SER A 699 22.06 25.16 -9.26
C SER A 699 21.98 26.21 -8.15
N LEU A 700 22.80 26.09 -7.11
CA LEU A 700 22.95 27.13 -6.09
C LEU A 700 23.71 28.34 -6.66
N ASN A 701 23.30 29.54 -6.28
CA ASN A 701 24.07 30.75 -6.57
C ASN A 701 25.40 30.73 -5.79
N THR A 702 26.35 31.60 -6.16
CA THR A 702 27.70 31.62 -5.57
C THR A 702 27.70 31.72 -4.05
N THR A 703 26.79 32.49 -3.46
CA THR A 703 26.70 32.65 -2.01
C THR A 703 26.22 31.37 -1.33
N GLN A 704 25.15 30.76 -1.86
CA GLN A 704 24.59 29.54 -1.29
C GLN A 704 25.47 28.31 -1.56
N SER A 705 26.19 28.29 -2.67
CA SER A 705 27.20 27.26 -2.95
C SER A 705 28.33 27.30 -1.91
N ALA A 706 28.83 28.47 -1.55
CA ALA A 706 29.82 28.61 -0.49
C ALA A 706 29.27 28.21 0.90
N ALA A 707 28.00 28.55 1.18
CA ALA A 707 27.33 28.14 2.41
C ALA A 707 27.15 26.61 2.50
N PHE A 708 26.81 25.96 1.39
CA PHE A 708 26.68 24.50 1.31
C PHE A 708 28.03 23.79 1.54
N GLU A 709 29.10 24.24 0.89
CA GLU A 709 30.44 23.67 1.10
C GLU A 709 30.92 23.85 2.56
N ARG A 710 30.59 24.98 3.19
CA ARG A 710 30.86 25.18 4.62
C ARG A 710 30.05 24.25 5.51
N TRP A 711 28.76 24.08 5.23
CA TRP A 711 27.90 23.15 5.97
C TRP A 711 28.40 21.70 5.89
N LEU A 712 28.91 21.28 4.73
CA LEU A 712 29.58 19.98 4.60
C LEU A 712 30.84 19.90 5.49
N ALA A 713 31.71 20.91 5.42
CA ALA A 713 32.95 20.98 6.20
C ALA A 713 32.71 21.00 7.72
N ASP A 714 31.58 21.57 8.16
CA ASP A 714 31.18 21.67 9.56
C ASP A 714 30.50 20.38 10.08
N GLY A 715 30.46 19.30 9.28
CA GLY A 715 29.98 17.99 9.73
C GLY A 715 28.55 17.64 9.36
N GLY A 716 27.97 18.31 8.36
CA GLY A 716 26.62 18.01 7.86
C GLY A 716 26.41 16.54 7.51
N THR A 717 25.18 16.04 7.63
CA THR A 717 24.84 14.65 7.31
C THR A 717 24.04 14.55 6.01
N VAL A 718 24.46 13.69 5.09
CA VAL A 718 23.77 13.45 3.82
C VAL A 718 23.33 11.99 3.73
N VAL A 719 22.03 11.78 3.53
CA VAL A 719 21.45 10.47 3.23
C VAL A 719 20.86 10.51 1.83
N GLY A 720 21.47 9.78 0.90
CA GLY A 720 21.00 9.65 -0.48
C GLY A 720 20.32 8.31 -0.71
N ARG A 721 19.23 8.28 -1.48
CA ARG A 721 18.57 7.04 -1.92
C ARG A 721 18.44 6.96 -3.43
N GLY A 722 18.71 5.77 -3.98
CA GLY A 722 18.50 5.42 -5.38
C GLY A 722 19.33 6.25 -6.35
N ALA A 723 18.85 6.32 -7.60
CA ALA A 723 19.54 7.04 -8.66
C ALA A 723 19.66 8.55 -8.36
N SER A 724 18.62 9.18 -7.80
CA SER A 724 18.66 10.61 -7.44
C SER A 724 19.62 10.91 -6.30
N GLY A 725 19.67 10.07 -5.25
CA GLY A 725 20.64 10.21 -4.17
C GLY A 725 22.09 10.05 -4.65
N LYS A 726 22.33 9.09 -5.57
CA LYS A 726 23.64 8.97 -6.21
C LYS A 726 23.96 10.17 -7.11
N GLN A 727 23.01 10.67 -7.89
CA GLN A 727 23.21 11.87 -8.69
C GLN A 727 23.56 13.08 -7.82
N PHE A 728 22.90 13.25 -6.68
CA PHE A 728 23.24 14.27 -5.70
C PHE A 728 24.67 14.10 -5.16
N ASN A 729 25.04 12.88 -4.78
CA ASN A 729 26.39 12.54 -4.31
C ASN A 729 27.48 12.96 -5.30
N ASP A 730 27.30 12.67 -6.59
CA ASP A 730 28.28 13.01 -7.62
C ASP A 730 28.38 14.52 -7.82
N ARG A 731 27.24 15.21 -7.88
CA ARG A 731 27.17 16.65 -8.07
C ARG A 731 27.76 17.43 -6.89
N ALA A 732 27.64 16.91 -5.68
CA ALA A 732 28.23 17.48 -4.47
C ALA A 732 29.71 17.07 -4.28
N GLY A 733 30.22 16.11 -5.07
CA GLY A 733 31.60 15.61 -4.96
C GLY A 733 31.84 14.88 -3.65
N LEU A 734 30.93 13.97 -3.27
CA LEU A 734 30.96 13.22 -2.01
C LEU A 734 31.66 11.86 -2.15
N LEU A 735 30.98 10.74 -1.89
CA LEU A 735 31.60 9.41 -1.88
C LEU A 735 31.95 8.93 -3.29
N ASP A 736 33.13 8.34 -3.43
CA ASP A 736 33.59 7.74 -4.69
C ASP A 736 32.98 6.35 -4.89
N VAL A 737 31.82 6.28 -5.55
CA VAL A 737 31.11 5.02 -5.81
C VAL A 737 30.54 4.97 -7.23
N THR A 738 30.35 3.77 -7.75
CA THR A 738 29.65 3.52 -9.03
C THR A 738 28.46 2.60 -8.76
N ILE A 739 27.32 2.89 -9.37
CA ILE A 739 26.12 2.06 -9.29
C ILE A 739 25.83 1.39 -10.63
N ALA A 740 25.16 0.25 -10.58
CA ALA A 740 24.39 -0.29 -11.70
C ALA A 740 22.90 -0.29 -11.30
N ALA A 741 22.05 -0.22 -12.32
CA ALA A 741 20.60 -0.27 -12.18
C ALA A 741 20.09 -1.62 -12.66
N GLY A 742 19.17 -2.21 -11.91
CA GLY A 742 18.28 -3.24 -12.43
C GLY A 742 17.26 -2.64 -13.40
N ARG A 743 16.37 -3.49 -13.92
CA ARG A 743 15.25 -3.02 -14.74
C ARG A 743 14.35 -2.08 -13.94
N SER A 744 13.76 -1.08 -14.59
CA SER A 744 12.89 -0.10 -13.93
C SER A 744 11.56 -0.70 -13.46
N ASP A 745 11.16 -1.84 -14.00
CA ASP A 745 9.97 -2.60 -13.58
C ASP A 745 10.27 -3.64 -12.49
N ALA A 746 11.54 -3.87 -12.16
CA ALA A 746 11.93 -4.84 -11.16
C ALA A 746 11.60 -4.38 -9.73
N ASN A 747 11.06 -5.29 -8.93
CA ASN A 747 10.75 -5.06 -7.52
C ASN A 747 10.69 -6.39 -6.76
N GLY A 748 10.91 -6.34 -5.45
CA GLY A 748 10.87 -7.57 -4.65
C GLY A 748 11.43 -7.45 -3.24
N ILE A 749 11.34 -8.57 -2.53
CA ILE A 749 11.97 -8.77 -1.23
C ILE A 749 13.30 -9.49 -1.46
N VAL A 750 14.36 -8.92 -0.89
CA VAL A 750 15.72 -9.44 -1.02
C VAL A 750 16.31 -9.81 0.33
N GLY A 751 17.07 -10.91 0.39
CA GLY A 751 17.95 -11.26 1.48
C GLY A 751 19.23 -10.41 1.46
N VAL A 752 19.62 -9.91 2.63
CA VAL A 752 20.77 -9.02 2.78
C VAL A 752 21.69 -9.47 3.90
N VAL A 753 22.97 -9.18 3.74
CA VAL A 753 24.01 -9.42 4.74
C VAL A 753 24.45 -8.08 5.32
N ASN A 754 24.21 -7.90 6.62
CA ASN A 754 24.57 -6.70 7.36
C ASN A 754 26.00 -6.78 7.89
N ASN A 755 26.74 -5.68 7.79
CA ASN A 755 28.02 -5.54 8.48
C ASN A 755 27.75 -5.32 9.98
N PRO A 756 28.15 -6.25 10.88
CA PRO A 756 27.85 -6.14 12.31
C PRO A 756 28.54 -4.95 12.99
N ALA A 757 29.61 -4.41 12.39
CA ALA A 757 30.29 -3.21 12.86
C ALA A 757 29.66 -1.92 12.31
N SER A 758 28.67 -2.01 11.42
CA SER A 758 27.96 -0.83 10.89
C SER A 758 27.04 -0.23 11.96
N PRO A 759 27.15 1.07 12.26
CA PRO A 759 26.18 1.77 13.10
C PRO A 759 24.83 1.97 12.40
N ILE A 760 24.73 1.71 11.09
CA ILE A 760 23.53 1.92 10.28
C ILE A 760 22.76 0.61 10.13
N THR A 761 23.45 -0.46 9.74
CA THR A 761 22.80 -1.74 9.35
C THR A 761 23.14 -2.90 10.27
N GLY A 762 24.07 -2.75 11.23
CA GLY A 762 24.55 -3.88 12.05
C GLY A 762 23.47 -4.61 12.85
N LYS A 763 22.37 -3.91 13.17
CA LYS A 763 21.17 -4.47 13.79
C LYS A 763 19.94 -4.44 12.87
N ALA A 764 20.07 -4.16 11.58
CA ALA A 764 18.95 -4.15 10.63
C ALA A 764 18.39 -5.56 10.38
N LEU A 765 17.29 -5.64 9.62
CA LEU A 765 16.72 -6.90 9.16
C LEU A 765 17.67 -7.63 8.22
N SER A 766 17.54 -8.95 8.15
CA SER A 766 18.22 -9.80 7.14
C SER A 766 17.50 -9.81 5.80
N THR A 767 16.42 -9.04 5.68
CA THR A 767 15.63 -8.82 4.48
C THR A 767 15.54 -7.31 4.20
N SER A 768 15.36 -6.95 2.94
CA SER A 768 15.14 -5.59 2.48
C SER A 768 14.14 -5.57 1.33
N PHE A 769 13.73 -4.38 0.89
CA PHE A 769 12.84 -4.19 -0.24
C PHE A 769 13.54 -3.41 -1.35
N VAL A 770 13.24 -3.76 -2.60
CA VAL A 770 13.73 -3.06 -3.78
C VAL A 770 12.58 -2.74 -4.75
N ASP A 771 12.67 -1.58 -5.38
CA ASP A 771 11.90 -1.16 -6.55
C ASP A 771 12.84 -0.35 -7.44
N ALA A 772 12.87 -0.66 -8.75
CA ALA A 772 13.90 -0.17 -9.67
C ALA A 772 15.34 -0.26 -9.08
N PRO A 773 15.75 -1.45 -8.61
CA PRO A 773 16.89 -1.65 -7.72
C PRO A 773 18.18 -1.00 -8.20
N GLN A 774 18.94 -0.42 -7.27
CA GLN A 774 20.30 0.06 -7.51
C GLN A 774 21.28 -0.71 -6.63
N TYR A 775 22.47 -0.99 -7.15
CA TYR A 775 23.53 -1.66 -6.38
C TYR A 775 24.91 -1.12 -6.76
N PHE A 776 25.83 -1.11 -5.79
CA PHE A 776 27.15 -0.51 -5.95
C PHE A 776 28.14 -1.52 -6.55
N THR A 777 28.58 -1.25 -7.78
CA THR A 777 29.54 -2.07 -8.53
C THR A 777 31.00 -1.72 -8.20
N ARG A 778 31.24 -0.50 -7.72
CA ARG A 778 32.55 -0.06 -7.24
C ARG A 778 32.38 0.80 -6.00
N VAL A 779 33.19 0.51 -4.98
CA VAL A 779 33.26 1.24 -3.72
C VAL A 779 34.69 1.73 -3.55
N GLY A 780 34.89 3.05 -3.55
CA GLY A 780 36.20 3.67 -3.47
C GLY A 780 36.87 3.57 -2.09
N ALA A 781 38.12 4.01 -2.01
CA ALA A 781 38.86 4.02 -0.75
C ALA A 781 38.17 4.95 0.28
N GLY A 782 38.09 4.52 1.54
CA GLY A 782 37.45 5.29 2.61
C GLY A 782 35.93 5.15 2.68
N VAL A 783 35.30 4.42 1.75
CA VAL A 783 33.88 4.08 1.80
C VAL A 783 33.69 2.71 2.43
N ARG A 784 32.85 2.63 3.47
CA ARG A 784 32.45 1.39 4.12
C ARG A 784 31.26 0.77 3.41
N VAL A 785 31.31 -0.56 3.25
CA VAL A 785 30.12 -1.34 2.91
C VAL A 785 29.37 -1.70 4.18
N ASP A 786 28.15 -1.22 4.30
CA ASP A 786 27.28 -1.46 5.46
C ASP A 786 26.36 -2.66 5.21
N GLN A 787 25.88 -2.86 3.98
CA GLN A 787 24.99 -3.97 3.64
C GLN A 787 25.24 -4.45 2.21
N ARG A 788 25.13 -5.76 2.01
CA ARG A 788 25.20 -6.42 0.70
C ARG A 788 23.95 -7.24 0.44
N LEU A 789 23.62 -7.46 -0.82
CA LEU A 789 22.78 -8.59 -1.21
C LEU A 789 23.51 -9.90 -0.86
N ALA A 790 22.78 -10.93 -0.48
CA ALA A 790 23.40 -12.25 -0.28
C ALA A 790 24.03 -12.77 -1.60
N ASP A 791 25.04 -13.63 -1.50
CA ASP A 791 25.74 -14.16 -2.68
C ASP A 791 24.88 -15.16 -3.46
N GLU A 792 24.05 -15.94 -2.76
CA GLU A 792 23.16 -16.94 -3.35
C GLU A 792 21.75 -16.81 -2.77
N GLY A 793 20.74 -17.09 -3.58
CA GLY A 793 19.33 -17.11 -3.14
C GLY A 793 18.84 -15.79 -2.53
N PHE A 794 19.46 -14.66 -2.91
CA PHE A 794 19.12 -13.38 -2.31
C PHE A 794 17.74 -12.88 -2.74
N PHE A 795 17.27 -13.22 -3.95
CA PHE A 795 15.96 -12.79 -4.40
C PHE A 795 14.90 -13.75 -3.83
N LEU A 796 14.11 -13.27 -2.86
CA LEU A 796 13.19 -14.13 -2.10
C LEU A 796 11.79 -14.16 -2.72
N ALA A 797 11.32 -13.02 -3.21
CA ALA A 797 10.03 -12.88 -3.87
C ALA A 797 9.98 -11.61 -4.72
N GLY A 798 9.15 -11.61 -5.75
CA GLY A 798 8.90 -10.47 -6.64
C GLY A 798 9.24 -10.78 -8.09
N HIS A 799 9.55 -9.74 -8.86
CA HIS A 799 9.93 -9.84 -10.26
C HIS A 799 11.20 -9.03 -10.49
N TRP A 800 12.30 -9.68 -10.86
CA TRP A 800 13.53 -9.00 -11.22
C TRP A 800 14.34 -9.79 -12.26
N GLY A 801 14.03 -9.57 -13.53
CA GLY A 801 14.82 -10.14 -14.64
C GLY A 801 16.29 -9.66 -14.61
N GLY A 802 17.23 -10.61 -14.62
CA GLY A 802 18.68 -10.33 -14.60
C GLY A 802 19.25 -10.04 -13.21
N GLN A 803 18.53 -10.41 -12.14
CA GLN A 803 18.92 -10.19 -10.74
C GLN A 803 20.28 -10.80 -10.38
N GLU A 804 20.74 -11.83 -11.10
CA GLU A 804 22.01 -12.53 -10.84
C GLU A 804 23.21 -11.56 -10.88
N ALA A 805 23.13 -10.50 -11.71
CA ALA A 805 24.17 -9.49 -11.82
C ALA A 805 24.32 -8.60 -10.57
N ALA A 806 23.37 -8.66 -9.63
CA ALA A 806 23.38 -7.90 -8.38
C ALA A 806 23.87 -8.72 -7.17
N ALA A 807 23.98 -10.05 -7.30
CA ALA A 807 24.38 -10.94 -6.20
C ALA A 807 25.71 -10.49 -5.55
N GLY A 808 25.75 -10.50 -4.21
CA GLY A 808 26.93 -10.10 -3.43
C GLY A 808 27.31 -8.60 -3.48
N HIS A 809 26.67 -7.79 -4.34
CA HIS A 809 26.96 -6.37 -4.43
C HIS A 809 26.48 -5.60 -3.21
N ALA A 810 27.17 -4.50 -2.91
CA ALA A 810 26.76 -3.59 -1.85
C ALA A 810 25.46 -2.88 -2.24
N VAL A 811 24.59 -2.67 -1.26
CA VAL A 811 23.32 -1.93 -1.40
C VAL A 811 23.15 -0.84 -0.35
N VAL A 812 23.98 -0.83 0.69
CA VAL A 812 24.14 0.33 1.58
C VAL A 812 25.62 0.58 1.80
N VAL A 813 26.04 1.81 1.57
CA VAL A 813 27.42 2.26 1.79
C VAL A 813 27.44 3.58 2.53
N SER A 814 28.50 3.82 3.30
CA SER A 814 28.67 5.08 4.02
C SER A 814 30.14 5.47 4.15
N GLY A 815 30.40 6.73 4.45
CA GLY A 815 31.75 7.26 4.65
C GLY A 815 31.72 8.73 5.04
N GLU A 816 32.90 9.33 5.10
CA GLU A 816 33.05 10.77 5.28
C GLU A 816 33.62 11.39 4.01
N ALA A 817 33.05 12.51 3.57
CA ALA A 817 33.54 13.26 2.42
C ALA A 817 33.36 14.76 2.66
N LYS A 818 34.41 15.54 2.44
CA LYS A 818 34.43 16.99 2.69
C LYS A 818 33.99 17.38 4.12
N GLY A 819 34.25 16.55 5.11
CA GLY A 819 33.82 16.74 6.51
C GLY A 819 32.41 16.22 6.81
N ALA A 820 31.58 15.97 5.80
CA ALA A 820 30.22 15.48 5.96
C ALA A 820 30.17 13.96 6.13
N LYS A 821 29.20 13.48 6.93
CA LYS A 821 28.84 12.06 6.99
C LYS A 821 27.89 11.75 5.84
N VAL A 822 28.16 10.71 5.07
CA VAL A 822 27.37 10.36 3.88
C VAL A 822 26.95 8.90 3.95
N THR A 823 25.66 8.64 3.72
CA THR A 823 25.10 7.30 3.55
C THR A 823 24.32 7.23 2.25
N LEU A 824 24.51 6.17 1.47
CA LEU A 824 23.78 5.94 0.23
C LEU A 824 23.06 4.59 0.27
N PHE A 825 21.76 4.61 -0.03
CA PHE A 825 20.88 3.45 -0.14
C PHE A 825 20.62 3.12 -1.61
N GLY A 826 20.87 1.87 -2.00
CA GLY A 826 20.42 1.28 -3.27
C GLY A 826 19.11 0.50 -3.15
N THR A 827 18.68 0.20 -1.92
CA THR A 827 17.36 -0.36 -1.58
C THR A 827 16.33 0.73 -1.31
N GLU A 828 15.07 0.33 -1.09
CA GLU A 828 13.92 1.21 -0.90
C GLU A 828 13.33 1.13 0.53
N PRO A 829 14.04 1.61 1.56
CA PRO A 829 13.65 1.41 2.95
C PRO A 829 12.38 2.15 3.39
N LEU A 830 11.91 3.12 2.60
CA LEU A 830 10.74 3.96 2.89
C LEU A 830 9.62 3.78 1.85
N PHE A 831 9.70 2.77 0.99
CA PHE A 831 8.79 2.58 -0.14
C PHE A 831 7.32 2.58 0.29
N ARG A 832 6.54 3.58 -0.17
CA ARG A 832 5.09 3.71 0.09
C ARG A 832 4.69 3.47 1.57
N ALA A 833 5.57 3.90 2.48
CA ALA A 833 5.45 3.65 3.92
C ALA A 833 5.32 2.17 4.36
N HIS A 834 5.61 1.20 3.49
CA HIS A 834 5.43 -0.22 3.77
C HIS A 834 6.55 -0.84 4.63
N PRO A 835 7.86 -0.73 4.33
CA PRO A 835 8.89 -1.49 5.05
C PRO A 835 9.25 -0.90 6.43
N GLU A 836 8.30 -0.81 7.36
CA GLU A 836 8.46 -0.19 8.69
C GLU A 836 9.68 -0.74 9.47
N GLY A 837 10.04 -2.01 9.27
CA GLY A 837 11.20 -2.65 9.88
C GLY A 837 12.56 -2.21 9.33
N LEU A 838 12.57 -1.52 8.18
CA LEU A 838 13.76 -0.90 7.59
C LEU A 838 13.95 0.55 8.04
N TYR A 839 12.95 1.20 8.64
CA TYR A 839 13.06 2.58 9.09
C TYR A 839 14.20 2.82 10.09
N PRO A 840 14.52 1.90 11.04
CA PRO A 840 15.63 2.07 11.95
C PRO A 840 16.97 2.35 11.27
N GLN A 841 17.23 1.79 10.08
CA GLN A 841 18.49 2.02 9.38
C GLN A 841 18.55 3.43 8.75
N VAL A 842 17.40 3.98 8.34
CA VAL A 842 17.32 5.36 7.85
C VAL A 842 17.51 6.34 9.01
N ALA A 843 16.82 6.12 10.14
CA ALA A 843 17.02 6.93 11.35
C ALA A 843 18.47 6.86 11.85
N ALA A 844 19.07 5.67 11.83
CA ALA A 844 20.47 5.47 12.20
C ALA A 844 21.48 6.19 11.29
N ALA A 845 21.12 6.46 10.03
CA ALA A 845 21.92 7.25 9.10
C ALA A 845 21.74 8.77 9.29
N LEU A 846 20.66 9.21 9.97
CA LEU A 846 20.32 10.60 10.24
C LEU A 846 20.80 11.11 11.61
N TRP A 847 21.19 10.21 12.52
CA TRP A 847 21.83 10.49 13.82
C TRP A 847 23.34 10.24 13.75
#